data_AF-A0A538F821-F1
#
_entry.id   AF-A0A538F821-F1
#
_cell.length_a   1.000
_cell.length_b   1.000
_cell.length_c   1.000
_cell.angle_alpha   90.00
_cell.angle_beta   90.00
_cell.angle_gamma   90.00
#
_symmetry.space_group_name_H-M   'P 1'
#
loop_
_entity.id
_entity.type
_entity.pdbx_description
1 polymer ?
#
loop_
_entity_poly.entity_id
_entity_poly.type
_entity_poly.pdbx_seq_one_letter_code
_entity_poly.pdbx_strand_id
1 'polypeptide(L)'
;MRWALPTGFLQPGEEPARLTRGRRGILWLMAGVGSATAIAGLDVALGSRVRLVAFLVVAPLIAAVGGRPRGTALATLYTTLLALVLGWENHFFGTKDHLLRVGVIPAGGLIAVWIALARGRELAARRRYRVIAGVGEIAQRSLDPEVMAIEVARLASFELADWCFVFLRGEGDRIRQVAAVHWSPGRQQAAWDLLARYPLDPARDEGPAAVIRDGRPRLYPEVGDDVLRALAADEENLRLLRELRMRSAMVVPIATRGRTLGAIAFATAESGGPLDEADLELGEEIAARMAVALENARLYIQLSAAESRLRASRDELQAILDGVADAVTAQRPDGELVYANDAAVRTLGFSSVDELLATPVSEVTARFEFLDEDGNRVPIEALPGRRALSGERSPEPLLGRFRRRGDPTENWVRVKAEPVFDERGDPVLAINVMEDVTEVHQASEGERFLAEASAILASSLDHRTTLSNVARLAVPRIADWCAVDILEDGKIRHVVVAHSDPGKVELAVDLQRRWPVDISDLTGVANVLRTGEPELYPEIPDELLAEAIEEPERLEIIRSLGMRSVLIVPMAARGRMLGAVTLVNAESGRSFGERDLPLARDLANRCALAVDNARLYGERTHIARTLQESLLPPELPQPPGLEIAARFRAAGEAYEVGGDFYDVFKTAPGEWAAVIGDVCGKGPEAAALTALARYTLRATAMREKSPSRILATLNEAMLHQRTDRRFCTVLYAHIEAGDGEPRLRFASGGHPLPLVLRSGGAVAETGTPGTLLGVVPDPDLSDETLVLRPGDSIVLYTDGLTDAAAPRVMPEPMELAARVHEHDYESADEIAEHLLEDAVGDPSGRQPRDDIAILVVRFRPGGTEEGAARASTVAMGAA
;
A
#
# COMPACT_ATOMS: atom_id res chain seq x y z
N MET A 1 -48.23 -11.10 16.14
CA MET A 1 -47.75 -11.45 17.49
C MET A 1 -48.95 -11.80 18.36
N ARG A 2 -49.04 -13.05 18.84
CA ARG A 2 -50.01 -13.45 19.88
C ARG A 2 -49.51 -12.84 21.20
N TRP A 3 -50.29 -11.95 21.80
CA TRP A 3 -49.95 -11.30 23.06
C TRP A 3 -50.13 -12.29 24.22
N ALA A 4 -49.03 -12.96 24.63
CA ALA A 4 -48.98 -13.65 25.91
C ALA A 4 -48.68 -12.59 26.99
N LEU A 5 -49.72 -12.21 27.74
CA LEU A 5 -49.66 -11.17 28.77
C LEU A 5 -49.11 -11.74 30.09
N PRO A 6 -48.31 -10.99 30.87
CA PRO A 6 -47.81 -11.43 32.16
C PRO A 6 -48.96 -11.59 33.18
N THR A 7 -49.10 -12.79 33.73
CA THR A 7 -50.01 -13.13 34.82
C THR A 7 -49.45 -12.61 36.14
N GLY A 8 -50.08 -11.60 36.73
CA GLY A 8 -49.64 -11.08 38.03
C GLY A 8 -50.73 -10.51 38.93
N PHE A 9 -51.71 -9.79 38.36
CA PHE A 9 -52.62 -9.00 39.20
C PHE A 9 -54.08 -9.45 39.27
N LEU A 10 -54.55 -10.35 38.39
CA LEU A 10 -55.95 -10.75 38.37
C LEU A 10 -56.08 -12.24 38.01
N GLN A 11 -56.76 -13.02 38.86
CA GLN A 11 -57.12 -14.40 38.53
C GLN A 11 -58.22 -14.41 37.44
N PRO A 12 -58.13 -15.28 36.42
CA PRO A 12 -59.16 -15.40 35.40
C PRO A 12 -60.44 -15.96 36.03
N GLY A 13 -61.48 -15.12 36.14
CA GLY A 13 -62.81 -15.53 36.61
C GLY A 13 -63.47 -14.63 37.66
N GLU A 14 -62.77 -13.64 38.22
CA GLU A 14 -63.40 -12.71 39.17
C GLU A 14 -64.25 -11.65 38.43
N GLU A 15 -65.56 -11.64 38.69
CA GLU A 15 -66.42 -10.53 38.26
C GLU A 15 -66.04 -9.26 39.05
N PRO A 16 -66.01 -8.07 38.40
CA PRO A 16 -65.80 -6.81 39.06
C PRO A 16 -66.71 -6.65 40.28
N ALA A 17 -66.15 -6.25 41.42
CA ALA A 17 -66.89 -6.07 42.67
C ALA A 17 -68.10 -5.11 42.55
N ARG A 18 -68.18 -4.32 41.48
CA ARG A 18 -69.31 -3.44 41.16
C ARG A 18 -70.52 -4.14 40.55
N LEU A 19 -70.33 -5.16 39.70
CA LEU A 19 -71.43 -5.91 39.07
C LEU A 19 -72.17 -6.77 40.10
N THR A 20 -71.41 -7.46 40.95
CA THR A 20 -71.94 -8.28 42.05
C THR A 20 -72.66 -7.44 43.12
N ARG A 21 -72.23 -6.19 43.37
CA ARG A 21 -72.86 -5.27 44.34
C ARG A 21 -74.26 -4.81 43.94
N GLY A 22 -74.50 -4.53 42.66
CA GLY A 22 -75.81 -4.10 42.18
C GLY A 22 -76.88 -5.16 42.42
N ARG A 23 -76.57 -6.41 42.07
CA ARG A 23 -77.44 -7.58 42.29
C ARG A 23 -77.60 -7.95 43.76
N ARG A 24 -76.50 -8.00 44.52
CA ARG A 24 -76.55 -8.30 45.97
C ARG A 24 -77.32 -7.24 46.74
N GLY A 25 -77.20 -5.95 46.36
CA GLY A 25 -77.91 -4.86 47.04
C GLY A 25 -79.44 -4.96 46.93
N ILE A 26 -79.95 -5.41 45.79
CA ILE A 26 -81.38 -5.71 45.61
C ILE A 26 -81.78 -6.94 46.43
N LEU A 27 -80.92 -7.97 46.48
CA LEU A 27 -81.17 -9.17 47.26
C LEU A 27 -81.29 -8.89 48.77
N TRP A 28 -80.45 -8.00 49.31
CA TRP A 28 -80.52 -7.55 50.70
C TRP A 28 -81.75 -6.68 50.98
N LEU A 29 -82.18 -5.86 50.02
CA LEU A 29 -83.45 -5.14 50.11
C LEU A 29 -84.62 -6.11 50.16
N MET A 30 -84.65 -7.11 49.27
CA MET A 30 -85.68 -8.14 49.23
C MET A 30 -85.68 -9.00 50.50
N ALA A 31 -84.50 -9.35 51.04
CA ALA A 31 -84.37 -10.06 52.30
C ALA A 31 -84.90 -9.22 53.48
N GLY A 32 -84.59 -7.92 53.50
CA GLY A 32 -85.15 -6.97 54.46
C GLY A 32 -86.69 -6.93 54.38
N VAL A 33 -87.25 -6.66 53.20
CA VAL A 33 -88.70 -6.61 52.97
C VAL A 33 -89.36 -7.95 53.30
N GLY A 34 -88.78 -9.07 52.88
CA GLY A 34 -89.29 -10.42 53.15
C GLY A 34 -89.30 -10.76 54.65
N SER A 35 -88.25 -10.38 55.39
CA SER A 35 -88.21 -10.55 56.85
C SER A 35 -89.29 -9.74 57.54
N ALA A 36 -89.54 -8.49 57.11
CA ALA A 36 -90.61 -7.65 57.63
C ALA A 36 -91.98 -8.28 57.41
N THR A 37 -92.25 -8.78 56.20
CA THR A 37 -93.51 -9.43 55.85
C THR A 37 -93.72 -10.73 56.63
N ALA A 38 -92.67 -11.53 56.84
CA ALA A 38 -92.73 -12.75 57.65
C ALA A 38 -93.02 -12.45 59.13
N ILE A 39 -92.36 -11.43 59.69
CA ILE A 39 -92.62 -10.97 61.07
C ILE A 39 -94.05 -10.48 61.20
N ALA A 40 -94.55 -9.71 60.23
CA ALA A 40 -95.94 -9.23 60.20
C ALA A 40 -96.96 -10.38 60.10
N GLY A 41 -96.72 -11.35 59.22
CA GLY A 41 -97.59 -12.53 59.10
C GLY A 41 -97.62 -13.38 60.37
N LEU A 42 -96.48 -13.55 61.03
CA LEU A 42 -96.39 -14.25 62.32
C LEU A 42 -97.11 -13.49 63.44
N ASP A 43 -96.98 -12.16 63.46
CA ASP A 43 -97.68 -11.27 64.41
C ASP A 43 -99.20 -11.42 64.29
N VAL A 44 -99.74 -11.42 63.05
CA VAL A 44 -101.17 -11.63 62.80
C VAL A 44 -101.61 -13.04 63.20
N ALA A 45 -100.84 -14.08 62.86
CA ALA A 45 -101.19 -15.46 63.15
C ALA A 45 -101.20 -15.79 64.66
N LEU A 46 -100.33 -15.16 65.45
CA LEU A 46 -100.28 -15.32 66.90
C LEU A 46 -101.34 -14.50 67.64
N GLY A 47 -101.93 -13.52 66.95
CA GLY A 47 -102.97 -12.64 67.48
C GLY A 47 -102.54 -11.90 68.75
N SER A 48 -103.47 -11.66 69.67
CA SER A 48 -103.24 -10.84 70.87
C SER A 48 -102.29 -11.44 71.93
N ARG A 49 -101.80 -12.68 71.74
CA ARG A 49 -100.96 -13.37 72.74
C ARG A 49 -99.50 -12.92 72.74
N VAL A 50 -98.95 -12.56 71.58
CA VAL A 50 -97.55 -12.16 71.42
C VAL A 50 -97.48 -11.03 70.39
N ARG A 51 -96.85 -9.91 70.75
CA ARG A 51 -96.75 -8.71 69.89
C ARG A 51 -95.31 -8.51 69.41
N LEU A 52 -95.09 -8.71 68.12
CA LEU A 52 -93.80 -8.69 67.43
C LEU A 52 -93.55 -7.39 66.64
N VAL A 53 -94.46 -6.41 66.66
CA VAL A 53 -94.33 -5.14 65.90
C VAL A 53 -92.95 -4.46 66.07
N ALA A 54 -92.39 -4.44 67.28
CA ALA A 54 -91.08 -3.83 67.54
C ALA A 54 -89.92 -4.53 66.79
N PHE A 55 -90.06 -5.82 66.46
CA PHE A 55 -89.05 -6.60 65.72
C PHE A 55 -89.00 -6.25 64.23
N LEU A 56 -89.95 -5.47 63.70
CA LEU A 56 -89.89 -4.97 62.32
C LEU A 56 -88.67 -4.07 62.06
N VAL A 57 -88.01 -3.57 63.11
CA VAL A 57 -86.73 -2.84 63.03
C VAL A 57 -85.58 -3.72 62.49
N VAL A 58 -85.69 -5.04 62.56
CA VAL A 58 -84.67 -5.98 62.06
C VAL A 58 -84.53 -5.90 60.54
N ALA A 59 -85.62 -5.64 59.82
CA ALA A 59 -85.64 -5.57 58.36
C ALA A 59 -84.77 -4.45 57.76
N PRO A 60 -84.84 -3.18 58.20
CA PRO A 60 -83.93 -2.15 57.71
C PRO A 60 -82.47 -2.42 58.11
N LEU A 61 -82.21 -3.05 59.27
CA LEU A 61 -80.86 -3.48 59.63
C LEU A 61 -80.32 -4.55 58.67
N ILE A 62 -81.11 -5.57 58.33
CA ILE A 62 -80.77 -6.58 57.31
C ILE A 62 -80.50 -5.91 55.96
N ALA A 63 -81.34 -4.93 55.56
CA ALA A 63 -81.13 -4.19 54.33
C ALA A 63 -79.82 -3.36 54.36
N ALA A 64 -79.38 -2.86 55.52
CA ALA A 64 -78.11 -2.14 55.66
C ALA A 64 -76.86 -3.04 55.57
N VAL A 65 -76.99 -4.35 55.86
CA VAL A 65 -75.88 -5.32 55.82
C VAL A 65 -75.33 -5.55 54.41
N GLY A 66 -76.04 -5.17 53.35
CA GLY A 66 -75.47 -5.21 52.01
C GLY A 66 -76.23 -4.43 50.93
N GLY A 67 -77.29 -3.71 51.31
CA GLY A 67 -78.05 -2.84 50.44
C GLY A 67 -77.43 -1.44 50.30
N ARG A 68 -77.96 -0.68 49.34
CA ARG A 68 -77.64 0.74 49.14
C ARG A 68 -78.40 1.59 50.17
N PRO A 69 -77.88 2.77 50.58
CA PRO A 69 -78.58 3.67 51.50
C PRO A 69 -80.03 3.96 51.09
N ARG A 70 -80.28 4.17 49.79
CA ARG A 70 -81.64 4.35 49.23
C ARG A 70 -82.53 3.12 49.44
N GLY A 71 -82.00 1.92 49.26
CA GLY A 71 -82.73 0.67 49.51
C GLY A 71 -83.03 0.47 50.99
N THR A 72 -82.06 0.74 51.86
CA THR A 72 -82.24 0.70 53.32
C THR A 72 -83.29 1.71 53.80
N ALA A 73 -83.33 2.91 53.20
CA ALA A 73 -84.36 3.91 53.47
C ALA A 73 -85.75 3.44 53.03
N LEU A 74 -85.86 2.83 51.84
CA LEU A 74 -87.11 2.22 51.35
C LEU A 74 -87.60 1.09 52.25
N ALA A 75 -86.69 0.22 52.71
CA ALA A 75 -87.02 -0.85 53.66
C ALA A 75 -87.53 -0.28 55.00
N THR A 76 -86.91 0.80 55.49
CA THR A 76 -87.34 1.52 56.69
C THR A 76 -88.73 2.10 56.54
N LEU A 77 -89.01 2.73 55.39
CA LEU A 77 -90.33 3.30 55.10
C LEU A 77 -91.40 2.20 55.06
N TYR A 78 -91.11 1.09 54.36
CA TYR A 78 -91.99 -0.06 54.27
C TYR A 78 -92.30 -0.65 55.65
N THR A 79 -91.30 -0.88 56.50
CA THR A 79 -91.53 -1.47 57.83
C THR A 79 -92.27 -0.53 58.78
N THR A 80 -92.05 0.78 58.65
CA THR A 80 -92.79 1.78 59.43
C THR A 80 -94.28 1.80 59.04
N LEU A 81 -94.58 1.75 57.74
CA LEU A 81 -95.97 1.65 57.25
C LEU A 81 -96.63 0.34 57.66
N LEU A 82 -95.90 -0.78 57.55
CA LEU A 82 -96.39 -2.11 57.94
C LEU A 82 -96.72 -2.18 59.43
N ALA A 83 -95.91 -1.54 60.29
CA ALA A 83 -96.15 -1.46 61.72
C ALA A 83 -97.42 -0.68 62.07
N LEU A 84 -97.72 0.40 61.33
CA LEU A 84 -98.95 1.18 61.50
C LEU A 84 -100.19 0.35 61.15
N VAL A 85 -100.13 -0.43 60.07
CA VAL A 85 -101.23 -1.31 59.63
C VAL A 85 -101.47 -2.44 60.64
N LEU A 86 -100.41 -3.08 61.14
CA LEU A 86 -100.54 -4.12 62.18
C LEU A 86 -101.14 -3.59 63.48
N GLY A 87 -100.84 -2.33 63.84
CA GLY A 87 -101.46 -1.69 64.99
C GLY A 87 -102.98 -1.59 64.87
N TRP A 88 -103.49 -1.31 63.66
CA TRP A 88 -104.91 -1.25 63.35
C TRP A 88 -105.58 -2.63 63.50
N GLU A 89 -105.00 -3.65 62.86
CA GLU A 89 -105.56 -5.01 62.83
C GLU A 89 -105.59 -5.66 64.23
N ASN A 90 -104.56 -5.44 65.05
CA ASN A 90 -104.49 -5.99 66.41
C ASN A 90 -105.30 -5.17 67.46
N HIS A 91 -106.17 -4.26 67.02
CA HIS A 91 -107.04 -3.41 67.85
C HIS A 91 -106.32 -2.63 68.96
N PHE A 92 -105.05 -2.29 68.76
CA PHE A 92 -104.24 -1.54 69.74
C PHE A 92 -103.71 -0.21 69.18
N PHE A 93 -104.24 0.19 68.02
CA PHE A 93 -103.92 1.43 67.34
C PHE A 93 -104.18 2.66 68.24
N GLY A 94 -103.29 3.66 68.15
CA GLY A 94 -103.38 4.90 68.93
C GLY A 94 -103.03 4.83 70.42
N THR A 95 -102.70 3.66 70.97
CA THR A 95 -102.30 3.53 72.39
C THR A 95 -100.84 3.94 72.64
N LYS A 96 -100.48 4.24 73.90
CA LYS A 96 -99.09 4.61 74.28
C LYS A 96 -98.07 3.51 73.94
N ASP A 97 -98.41 2.24 74.16
CA ASP A 97 -97.53 1.10 73.86
C ASP A 97 -97.43 0.84 72.34
N HIS A 98 -98.47 1.15 71.54
CA HIS A 98 -98.37 1.17 70.08
C HIS A 98 -97.45 2.28 69.57
N LEU A 99 -97.61 3.51 70.07
CA LEU A 99 -96.77 4.66 69.66
C LEU A 99 -95.29 4.44 70.03
N LEU A 100 -95.00 3.88 71.21
CA LEU A 100 -93.63 3.53 71.62
C LEU A 100 -93.01 2.49 70.68
N ARG A 101 -93.73 1.42 70.33
CA ARG A 101 -93.20 0.34 69.48
C ARG A 101 -93.04 0.76 68.02
N VAL A 102 -93.99 1.53 67.49
CA VAL A 102 -93.87 2.10 66.14
C VAL A 102 -92.73 3.11 66.07
N GLY A 103 -92.49 3.90 67.12
CA GLY A 103 -91.41 4.89 67.17
C GLY A 103 -89.99 4.32 67.15
N VAL A 104 -89.79 3.08 67.62
CA VAL A 104 -88.48 2.39 67.58
C VAL A 104 -88.03 2.07 66.14
N ILE A 105 -88.98 1.84 65.23
CA ILE A 105 -88.72 1.43 63.85
C ILE A 105 -88.04 2.54 63.02
N PRO A 106 -88.55 3.78 62.94
CA PRO A 106 -87.88 4.86 62.21
C PRO A 106 -86.54 5.24 62.86
N ALA A 107 -86.41 5.14 64.18
CA ALA A 107 -85.13 5.39 64.87
C ALA A 107 -84.06 4.34 64.49
N GLY A 108 -84.40 3.05 64.52
CA GLY A 108 -83.49 1.98 64.08
C GLY A 108 -83.22 2.00 62.58
N GLY A 109 -84.20 2.43 61.78
CA GLY A 109 -84.02 2.63 60.34
C GLY A 109 -83.08 3.79 59.98
N LEU A 110 -83.10 4.90 60.72
CA LEU A 110 -82.13 5.98 60.57
C LEU A 110 -80.70 5.50 60.84
N ILE A 111 -80.50 4.70 61.89
CA ILE A 111 -79.20 4.07 62.21
C ILE A 111 -78.77 3.14 61.07
N ALA A 112 -79.68 2.33 60.55
CA ALA A 112 -79.41 1.43 59.42
C ALA A 112 -78.98 2.19 58.15
N VAL A 113 -79.65 3.32 57.83
CA VAL A 113 -79.27 4.19 56.71
C VAL A 113 -77.88 4.80 56.93
N TRP A 114 -77.56 5.23 58.16
CA TRP A 114 -76.24 5.75 58.50
C TRP A 114 -75.14 4.69 58.35
N ILE A 115 -75.38 3.45 58.80
CA ILE A 115 -74.45 2.32 58.61
C ILE A 115 -74.20 2.08 57.11
N ALA A 116 -75.26 2.09 56.30
CA ALA A 116 -75.14 1.93 54.85
C ALA A 116 -74.33 3.06 54.19
N LEU A 117 -74.48 4.31 54.67
CA LEU A 117 -73.71 5.48 54.21
C LEU A 117 -72.23 5.40 54.60
N ALA A 118 -71.94 5.10 55.87
CA ALA A 118 -70.58 5.00 56.38
C ALA A 118 -69.77 3.94 55.63
N ARG A 119 -70.38 2.77 55.41
CA ARG A 119 -69.77 1.69 54.62
C ARG A 119 -69.56 2.08 53.16
N GLY A 120 -70.49 2.83 52.57
CA GLY A 120 -70.35 3.36 51.21
C GLY A 120 -69.07 4.19 51.05
N ARG A 121 -68.79 5.07 52.03
CA ARG A 121 -67.58 5.91 52.05
C ARG A 121 -66.31 5.10 52.24
N GLU A 122 -66.30 4.15 53.18
CA GLU A 122 -65.13 3.29 53.44
C GLU A 122 -64.75 2.46 52.19
N LEU A 123 -65.74 1.91 51.49
CA LEU A 123 -65.51 1.15 50.27
C LEU A 123 -64.96 2.02 49.12
N ALA A 124 -65.40 3.27 49.02
CA ALA A 124 -64.86 4.22 48.04
C ALA A 124 -63.40 4.58 48.35
N ALA A 125 -63.06 4.80 49.62
CA ALA A 125 -61.68 5.08 50.05
C ALA A 125 -60.73 3.89 49.80
N ARG A 126 -61.16 2.65 50.13
CA ARG A 126 -60.36 1.44 49.85
C ARG A 126 -60.12 1.23 48.36
N ARG A 127 -61.13 1.52 47.53
CA ARG A 127 -61.03 1.45 46.06
C ARG A 127 -60.02 2.49 45.54
N ARG A 128 -60.13 3.74 45.99
CA ARG A 128 -59.19 4.83 45.66
C ARG A 128 -57.75 4.43 46.00
N TYR A 129 -57.51 3.92 47.21
CA TYR A 129 -56.18 3.46 47.64
C TYR A 129 -55.62 2.33 46.77
N ARG A 130 -56.43 1.31 46.47
CA ARG A 130 -55.98 0.14 45.69
C ARG A 130 -55.52 0.51 44.28
N VAL A 131 -56.29 1.36 43.59
CA VAL A 131 -55.95 1.76 42.21
C VAL A 131 -54.68 2.62 42.21
N ILE A 132 -54.61 3.58 43.10
CA ILE A 132 -53.48 4.50 43.25
C ILE A 132 -52.18 3.77 43.59
N ALA A 133 -52.24 2.78 44.49
CA ALA A 133 -51.10 1.94 44.85
C ALA A 133 -50.67 1.03 43.68
N GLY A 134 -51.63 0.39 43.00
CA GLY A 134 -51.34 -0.49 41.87
C GLY A 134 -50.69 0.25 40.68
N VAL A 135 -51.12 1.48 40.38
CA VAL A 135 -50.46 2.32 39.35
C VAL A 135 -49.01 2.61 39.72
N GLY A 136 -48.72 2.87 41.00
CA GLY A 136 -47.35 3.11 41.48
C GLY A 136 -46.45 1.89 41.33
N GLU A 137 -46.97 0.69 41.60
CA GLU A 137 -46.21 -0.56 41.45
C GLU A 137 -45.93 -0.90 39.99
N ILE A 138 -46.94 -0.73 39.11
CA ILE A 138 -46.79 -0.90 37.66
C ILE A 138 -45.71 0.04 37.11
N ALA A 139 -45.73 1.31 37.54
CA ALA A 139 -44.75 2.32 37.15
C ALA A 139 -43.31 1.99 37.60
N GLN A 140 -43.12 1.27 38.71
CA GLN A 140 -41.80 0.83 39.17
C GLN A 140 -41.28 -0.39 38.41
N ARG A 141 -42.17 -1.25 37.92
CA ARG A 141 -41.81 -2.53 37.31
C ARG A 141 -41.57 -2.43 35.81
N SER A 142 -42.28 -1.56 35.10
CA SER A 142 -42.24 -1.48 33.64
C SER A 142 -41.51 -0.22 33.16
N LEU A 143 -40.37 -0.41 32.50
CA LEU A 143 -39.63 0.66 31.81
C LEU A 143 -40.13 0.87 30.37
N ASP A 144 -41.01 0.00 29.87
CA ASP A 144 -41.64 0.16 28.56
C ASP A 144 -42.92 1.01 28.69
N PRO A 145 -42.99 2.20 28.04
CA PRO A 145 -44.14 3.09 28.09
C PRO A 145 -45.47 2.44 27.66
N GLU A 146 -45.43 1.53 26.69
CA GLU A 146 -46.62 0.88 26.14
C GLU A 146 -47.11 -0.23 27.06
N VAL A 147 -46.19 -1.06 27.54
CA VAL A 147 -46.53 -2.15 28.47
C VAL A 147 -47.13 -1.56 29.75
N MET A 148 -46.52 -0.49 30.27
CA MET A 148 -47.02 0.21 31.45
C MET A 148 -48.42 0.79 31.22
N ALA A 149 -48.65 1.44 30.07
CA ALA A 149 -49.96 2.00 29.73
C ALA A 149 -51.06 0.93 29.65
N ILE A 150 -50.76 -0.24 29.10
CA ILE A 150 -51.69 -1.38 29.00
C ILE A 150 -52.01 -1.95 30.39
N GLU A 151 -51.01 -2.11 31.25
CA GLU A 151 -51.19 -2.62 32.61
C GLU A 151 -52.02 -1.65 33.48
N VAL A 152 -51.77 -0.35 33.39
CA VAL A 152 -52.58 0.70 34.05
C VAL A 152 -54.02 0.68 33.55
N ALA A 153 -54.23 0.59 32.23
CA ALA A 153 -55.56 0.51 31.64
C ALA A 153 -56.34 -0.73 32.10
N ARG A 154 -55.65 -1.86 32.30
CA ARG A 154 -56.25 -3.10 32.82
C ARG A 154 -56.64 -2.99 34.29
N LEU A 155 -55.78 -2.39 35.12
CA LEU A 155 -56.11 -2.14 36.52
C LEU A 155 -57.33 -1.23 36.63
N ALA A 156 -57.35 -0.15 35.84
CA ALA A 156 -58.44 0.80 35.85
C ALA A 156 -59.74 0.27 35.22
N SER A 157 -59.70 -0.63 34.24
CA SER A 157 -60.94 -1.27 33.75
C SER A 157 -61.53 -2.24 34.78
N PHE A 158 -60.73 -2.87 35.63
CA PHE A 158 -61.26 -3.71 36.70
C PHE A 158 -61.87 -2.90 37.85
N GLU A 159 -61.21 -1.79 38.20
CA GLU A 159 -61.49 -1.04 39.42
C GLU A 159 -62.14 0.33 39.21
N LEU A 160 -62.18 0.92 38.00
CA LEU A 160 -62.68 2.29 37.71
C LEU A 160 -63.84 2.37 36.69
N ALA A 161 -63.79 1.68 35.56
CA ALA A 161 -64.85 1.71 34.54
C ALA A 161 -64.88 0.43 33.71
N ASP A 162 -65.92 0.16 32.93
CA ASP A 162 -65.97 -1.10 32.15
C ASP A 162 -64.91 -1.14 31.04
N TRP A 163 -64.69 0.01 30.41
CA TRP A 163 -63.70 0.25 29.37
C TRP A 163 -62.66 1.27 29.84
N CYS A 164 -61.41 1.04 29.46
CA CYS A 164 -60.31 1.97 29.61
C CYS A 164 -59.51 2.06 28.31
N PHE A 165 -59.33 3.26 27.79
CA PHE A 165 -58.55 3.54 26.59
C PHE A 165 -57.41 4.49 26.92
N VAL A 166 -56.23 4.27 26.35
CA VAL A 166 -55.06 5.14 26.53
C VAL A 166 -54.56 5.60 25.17
N PHE A 167 -54.37 6.91 25.06
CA PHE A 167 -53.86 7.59 23.88
C PHE A 167 -52.60 8.36 24.26
N LEU A 168 -51.49 8.14 23.55
CA LEU A 168 -50.23 8.87 23.72
C LEU A 168 -49.94 9.70 22.48
N ARG A 169 -49.31 10.86 22.67
CA ARG A 169 -48.86 11.71 21.57
C ARG A 169 -47.59 11.14 20.94
N GLY A 170 -47.60 10.94 19.61
CA GLY A 170 -46.45 10.52 18.82
C GLY A 170 -45.61 11.71 18.32
N GLU A 171 -44.79 11.48 17.30
CA GLU A 171 -44.10 12.57 16.59
C GLU A 171 -45.10 13.41 15.76
N GLY A 172 -44.95 14.73 15.81
CA GLY A 172 -45.89 15.67 15.22
C GLY A 172 -47.20 15.79 16.01
N ASP A 173 -48.32 15.99 15.30
CA ASP A 173 -49.66 16.05 15.91
C ASP A 173 -50.37 14.69 15.96
N ARG A 174 -49.67 13.60 15.62
CA ARG A 174 -50.27 12.26 15.58
C ARG A 174 -50.56 11.76 16.99
N ILE A 175 -51.78 11.26 17.20
CA ILE A 175 -52.20 10.61 18.45
C ILE A 175 -52.24 9.11 18.21
N ARG A 176 -51.49 8.35 19.01
CA ARG A 176 -51.44 6.89 18.93
C ARG A 176 -52.16 6.29 20.12
N GLN A 177 -53.09 5.39 19.85
CA GLN A 177 -53.70 4.59 20.89
C GLN A 177 -52.77 3.45 21.29
N VAL A 178 -52.53 3.30 22.60
CA VAL A 178 -51.63 2.28 23.16
C VAL A 178 -52.36 1.25 24.02
N ALA A 179 -53.60 1.53 24.44
CA ALA A 179 -54.43 0.56 25.16
C ALA A 179 -55.92 0.72 24.80
N ALA A 180 -56.62 -0.40 24.61
CA ALA A 180 -58.08 -0.53 24.67
C ALA A 180 -58.42 -1.77 25.49
N VAL A 181 -58.84 -1.56 26.74
CA VAL A 181 -59.00 -2.64 27.72
C VAL A 181 -60.40 -2.63 28.31
N HIS A 182 -61.10 -3.74 28.18
CA HIS A 182 -62.33 -4.05 28.89
C HIS A 182 -62.04 -5.00 30.05
N TRP A 183 -62.78 -4.92 31.15
CA TRP A 183 -62.58 -5.85 32.28
C TRP A 183 -62.79 -7.33 31.90
N SER A 184 -63.71 -7.61 30.97
CA SER A 184 -63.91 -8.95 30.40
C SER A 184 -63.00 -9.16 29.17
N PRO A 185 -62.10 -10.17 29.18
CA PRO A 185 -61.12 -10.40 28.12
C PRO A 185 -61.71 -10.60 26.72
N GLY A 186 -62.89 -11.22 26.61
CA GLY A 186 -63.50 -11.60 25.33
C GLY A 186 -63.97 -10.43 24.45
N ARG A 187 -63.94 -9.20 24.97
CA ARG A 187 -64.37 -7.98 24.25
C ARG A 187 -63.22 -7.06 23.85
N GLN A 188 -62.02 -7.29 24.37
CA GLN A 188 -60.85 -6.42 24.15
C GLN A 188 -60.44 -6.39 22.68
N GLN A 189 -60.41 -7.55 22.02
CA GLN A 189 -59.93 -7.66 20.64
C GLN A 189 -60.80 -6.86 19.66
N ALA A 190 -62.14 -6.91 19.79
CA ALA A 190 -63.05 -6.19 18.91
C ALA A 190 -62.91 -4.67 19.02
N ALA A 191 -62.72 -4.14 20.23
CA ALA A 191 -62.47 -2.72 20.44
C ALA A 191 -61.08 -2.28 19.95
N TRP A 192 -60.08 -3.16 20.07
CA TRP A 192 -58.76 -2.92 19.51
C TRP A 192 -58.79 -2.84 17.98
N ASP A 193 -59.45 -3.81 17.34
CA ASP A 193 -59.59 -3.87 15.89
C ASP A 193 -60.42 -2.69 15.35
N LEU A 194 -61.45 -2.27 16.08
CA LEU A 194 -62.22 -1.05 15.80
C LEU A 194 -61.31 0.20 15.76
N LEU A 195 -60.53 0.40 16.82
CA LEU A 195 -59.76 1.63 16.98
C LEU A 195 -58.47 1.66 16.15
N ALA A 196 -57.93 0.49 15.78
CA ALA A 196 -56.84 0.39 14.80
C ALA A 196 -57.27 0.81 13.39
N ARG A 197 -58.56 0.61 13.03
CA ARG A 197 -59.12 1.00 11.72
C ARG A 197 -59.41 2.49 11.61
N TYR A 198 -59.70 3.16 12.73
CA TYR A 198 -60.06 4.58 12.78
C TYR A 198 -59.13 5.36 13.71
N PRO A 199 -57.94 5.79 13.24
CA PRO A 199 -57.02 6.59 14.04
C PRO A 199 -57.67 7.91 14.48
N LEU A 200 -57.32 8.34 15.68
CA LEU A 200 -57.89 9.54 16.28
C LEU A 200 -57.44 10.80 15.53
N ASP A 201 -58.40 11.57 15.00
CA ASP A 201 -58.14 12.85 14.36
C ASP A 201 -57.81 13.93 15.44
N PRO A 202 -56.62 14.54 15.41
CA PRO A 202 -56.22 15.58 16.38
C PRO A 202 -57.08 16.83 16.34
N ALA A 203 -57.78 17.09 15.23
CA ALA A 203 -58.59 18.29 15.04
C ALA A 203 -59.95 18.24 15.77
N ARG A 204 -60.37 17.09 16.31
CA ARG A 204 -61.70 16.95 16.93
C ARG A 204 -61.88 17.78 18.20
N ASP A 205 -63.07 18.30 18.39
CA ASP A 205 -63.43 19.17 19.54
C ASP A 205 -63.98 18.42 20.75
N GLU A 206 -64.23 17.12 20.60
CA GLU A 206 -64.70 16.25 21.67
C GLU A 206 -63.80 15.02 21.89
N GLY A 207 -63.93 14.41 23.07
CA GLY A 207 -63.21 13.18 23.42
C GLY A 207 -61.71 13.35 23.64
N PRO A 208 -60.93 12.27 23.44
CA PRO A 208 -59.50 12.23 23.74
C PRO A 208 -58.64 13.26 22.99
N ALA A 209 -58.99 13.60 21.75
CA ALA A 209 -58.22 14.54 20.93
C ALA A 209 -58.25 15.95 21.54
N ALA A 210 -59.46 16.38 21.91
CA ALA A 210 -59.68 17.68 22.50
C ALA A 210 -59.00 17.79 23.88
N VAL A 211 -59.03 16.73 24.70
CA VAL A 211 -58.35 16.68 26.00
C VAL A 211 -56.82 16.71 25.85
N ILE A 212 -56.26 16.03 24.84
CA ILE A 212 -54.82 16.09 24.54
C ILE A 212 -54.39 17.51 24.16
N ARG A 213 -55.26 18.23 23.45
CA ARG A 213 -55.00 19.58 22.92
C ARG A 213 -55.13 20.67 23.98
N ASP A 214 -56.23 20.69 24.75
CA ASP A 214 -56.50 21.74 25.74
C ASP A 214 -56.08 21.39 27.16
N GLY A 215 -55.76 20.11 27.44
CA GLY A 215 -55.35 19.64 28.75
C GLY A 215 -56.46 19.69 29.80
N ARG A 216 -57.74 19.75 29.40
CA ARG A 216 -58.88 19.84 30.33
C ARG A 216 -59.66 18.54 30.41
N PRO A 217 -59.97 18.03 31.63
CA PRO A 217 -60.78 16.83 31.79
C PRO A 217 -62.20 17.04 31.27
N ARG A 218 -62.84 15.98 30.79
CA ARG A 218 -64.24 15.97 30.32
C ARG A 218 -65.00 14.82 30.97
N LEU A 219 -66.16 15.10 31.56
CA LEU A 219 -67.09 14.12 32.11
C LEU A 219 -68.38 14.10 31.28
N TYR A 220 -68.81 12.90 30.89
CA TYR A 220 -70.04 12.62 30.17
C TYR A 220 -70.93 11.74 31.06
N PRO A 221 -71.81 12.35 31.90
CA PRO A 221 -72.69 11.61 32.81
C PRO A 221 -73.64 10.67 32.07
N GLU A 222 -74.05 11.04 30.86
CA GLU A 222 -74.82 10.23 29.94
C GLU A 222 -74.19 10.31 28.55
N VAL A 223 -73.94 9.15 27.93
CA VAL A 223 -73.38 9.05 26.58
C VAL A 223 -74.53 8.75 25.62
N GLY A 224 -75.05 9.83 25.03
CA GLY A 224 -76.07 9.77 23.98
C GLY A 224 -75.48 9.64 22.57
N ASP A 225 -76.37 9.52 21.59
CA ASP A 225 -75.98 9.39 20.17
C ASP A 225 -75.35 10.70 19.62
N ASP A 226 -75.59 11.83 20.28
CA ASP A 226 -74.93 13.12 20.06
C ASP A 226 -73.42 13.05 20.37
N VAL A 227 -73.07 12.55 21.56
CA VAL A 227 -71.66 12.37 21.98
C VAL A 227 -70.98 11.31 21.09
N LEU A 228 -71.66 10.20 20.78
CA LEU A 228 -71.09 9.17 19.91
C LEU A 228 -70.85 9.68 18.48
N ARG A 229 -71.74 10.54 17.94
CA ARG A 229 -71.53 11.19 16.62
C ARG A 229 -70.35 12.15 16.63
N ALA A 230 -70.17 12.93 17.69
CA ALA A 230 -69.01 13.81 17.83
C ALA A 230 -67.68 13.03 17.90
N LEU A 231 -67.72 11.78 18.36
CA LEU A 231 -66.58 10.86 18.42
C LEU A 231 -66.42 9.96 17.18
N ALA A 232 -67.38 9.91 16.27
CA ALA A 232 -67.32 9.05 15.09
C ALA A 232 -66.58 9.74 13.92
N ALA A 233 -65.79 8.98 13.16
CA ALA A 233 -65.19 9.48 11.92
C ALA A 233 -66.20 9.51 10.77
N ASP A 234 -67.06 8.51 10.73
CA ASP A 234 -68.06 8.27 9.72
C ASP A 234 -69.19 7.41 10.32
N GLU A 235 -70.20 7.09 9.50
CA GLU A 235 -71.36 6.30 9.93
C GLU A 235 -70.99 4.85 10.29
N GLU A 236 -69.90 4.30 9.74
CA GLU A 236 -69.43 2.95 10.07
C GLU A 236 -68.77 2.93 11.45
N ASN A 237 -67.89 3.90 11.73
CA ASN A 237 -67.30 4.11 13.05
C ASN A 237 -68.38 4.39 14.10
N LEU A 238 -69.41 5.18 13.77
CA LEU A 238 -70.55 5.41 14.67
C LEU A 238 -71.27 4.11 15.05
N ARG A 239 -71.52 3.23 14.08
CA ARG A 239 -72.15 1.91 14.34
C ARG A 239 -71.30 1.07 15.29
N LEU A 240 -70.00 1.06 15.09
CA LEU A 240 -69.07 0.28 15.91
C LEU A 240 -68.89 0.88 17.31
N LEU A 241 -68.89 2.21 17.46
CA LEU A 241 -68.90 2.87 18.77
C LEU A 241 -70.17 2.54 19.58
N ARG A 242 -71.33 2.38 18.92
CA ARG A 242 -72.57 1.91 19.56
C ARG A 242 -72.44 0.48 20.10
N GLU A 243 -71.63 -0.37 19.49
CA GLU A 243 -71.38 -1.74 19.97
C GLU A 243 -70.63 -1.78 21.31
N LEU A 244 -69.88 -0.73 21.64
CA LEU A 244 -69.21 -0.58 22.95
C LEU A 244 -70.21 -0.34 24.09
N ARG A 245 -71.45 0.05 23.77
CA ARG A 245 -72.57 0.26 24.71
C ARG A 245 -72.23 1.19 25.89
N MET A 246 -71.41 2.21 25.63
CA MET A 246 -71.03 3.20 26.63
C MET A 246 -72.28 3.98 27.11
N ARG A 247 -72.51 4.02 28.42
CA ARG A 247 -73.61 4.76 29.08
C ARG A 247 -73.13 6.05 29.72
N SER A 248 -71.91 6.06 30.25
CA SER A 248 -71.25 7.23 30.83
C SER A 248 -69.76 7.11 30.56
N ALA A 249 -69.08 8.23 30.34
CA ALA A 249 -67.65 8.26 30.06
C ALA A 249 -66.96 9.46 30.72
N MET A 250 -65.66 9.36 30.95
CA MET A 250 -64.82 10.50 31.29
C MET A 250 -63.48 10.38 30.61
N VAL A 251 -62.86 11.49 30.29
CA VAL A 251 -61.56 11.56 29.62
C VAL A 251 -60.69 12.56 30.35
N VAL A 252 -59.49 12.13 30.75
CA VAL A 252 -58.57 12.93 31.55
C VAL A 252 -57.19 13.01 30.89
N PRO A 253 -56.49 14.16 30.98
CA PRO A 253 -55.19 14.35 30.36
C PRO A 253 -54.08 13.63 31.14
N ILE A 254 -53.18 12.97 30.42
CA ILE A 254 -51.92 12.45 30.97
C ILE A 254 -50.90 13.59 30.81
N ALA A 255 -50.78 14.45 31.80
CA ALA A 255 -49.95 15.64 31.74
C ALA A 255 -48.98 15.74 32.93
N THR A 256 -47.76 16.22 32.64
CA THR A 256 -46.71 16.48 33.63
C THR A 256 -46.00 17.78 33.24
N ARG A 257 -45.65 18.62 34.22
CA ARG A 257 -44.90 19.88 34.03
C ARG A 257 -45.42 20.78 32.89
N GLY A 258 -46.74 20.90 32.75
CA GLY A 258 -47.39 21.74 31.74
C GLY A 258 -47.40 21.16 30.31
N ARG A 259 -46.97 19.90 30.12
CA ARG A 259 -47.02 19.19 28.84
C ARG A 259 -47.99 18.01 28.91
N THR A 260 -48.95 17.98 27.98
CA THR A 260 -49.85 16.83 27.79
C THR A 260 -49.15 15.77 26.95
N LEU A 261 -48.87 14.63 27.57
CA LEU A 261 -48.26 13.45 26.94
C LEU A 261 -49.31 12.58 26.23
N GLY A 262 -50.58 12.69 26.62
CA GLY A 262 -51.66 11.85 26.13
C GLY A 262 -52.97 12.07 26.88
N ALA A 263 -53.92 11.16 26.74
CA ALA A 263 -55.15 11.10 27.50
C ALA A 263 -55.54 9.66 27.83
N ILE A 264 -56.25 9.48 28.94
CA ILE A 264 -56.86 8.20 29.35
C ILE A 264 -58.37 8.41 29.46
N ALA A 265 -59.13 7.52 28.81
CA ALA A 265 -60.59 7.57 28.78
C ALA A 265 -61.16 6.35 29.50
N PHE A 266 -62.17 6.59 30.31
CA PHE A 266 -62.88 5.57 31.10
C PHE A 266 -64.35 5.60 30.70
N ALA A 267 -64.97 4.45 30.44
CA ALA A 267 -66.39 4.38 30.11
C ALA A 267 -67.11 3.21 30.79
N THR A 268 -68.31 3.44 31.30
CA THR A 268 -69.19 2.40 31.85
C THR A 268 -70.17 1.93 30.77
N ALA A 269 -70.43 0.64 30.72
CA ALA A 269 -71.31 -0.04 29.76
C ALA A 269 -72.32 -0.92 30.51
N GLU A 270 -71.92 -2.05 31.08
CA GLU A 270 -72.82 -2.93 31.84
C GLU A 270 -72.85 -2.66 33.34
N SER A 271 -71.75 -2.17 33.90
CA SER A 271 -71.58 -2.04 35.34
C SER A 271 -71.84 -0.63 35.85
N GLY A 272 -72.08 -0.54 37.16
CA GLY A 272 -72.14 0.75 37.87
C GLY A 272 -73.34 1.64 37.53
N GLY A 273 -73.35 2.81 38.16
CA GLY A 273 -74.14 3.97 37.72
C GLY A 273 -73.28 4.89 36.83
N PRO A 274 -73.81 6.06 36.44
CA PRO A 274 -73.01 7.06 35.72
C PRO A 274 -71.78 7.47 36.53
N LEU A 275 -70.68 7.76 35.82
CA LEU A 275 -69.46 8.31 36.44
C LEU A 275 -69.79 9.70 37.01
N ASP A 276 -69.26 9.98 38.19
CA ASP A 276 -69.45 11.24 38.90
C ASP A 276 -68.12 11.99 39.10
N GLU A 277 -68.19 13.16 39.72
CA GLU A 277 -67.03 14.02 39.96
C GLU A 277 -65.95 13.32 40.81
N ALA A 278 -66.34 12.42 41.72
CA ALA A 278 -65.39 11.70 42.56
C ALA A 278 -64.65 10.61 41.77
N ASP A 279 -65.30 10.01 40.77
CA ASP A 279 -64.62 9.13 39.81
C ASP A 279 -63.67 9.95 38.90
N LEU A 280 -64.03 11.18 38.52
CA LEU A 280 -63.16 12.08 37.73
C LEU A 280 -61.87 12.42 38.47
N GLU A 281 -61.96 12.85 39.74
CA GLU A 281 -60.78 13.11 40.60
C GLU A 281 -59.83 11.90 40.68
N LEU A 282 -60.40 10.69 40.75
CA LEU A 282 -59.62 9.46 40.77
C LEU A 282 -58.96 9.19 39.41
N GLY A 283 -59.67 9.45 38.30
CA GLY A 283 -59.12 9.37 36.95
C GLY A 283 -57.93 10.30 36.76
N GLU A 284 -58.02 11.55 37.22
CA GLU A 284 -56.93 12.53 37.13
C GLU A 284 -55.70 12.10 37.93
N GLU A 285 -55.87 11.57 39.15
CA GLU A 285 -54.76 11.05 39.96
C GLU A 285 -54.04 9.86 39.30
N ILE A 286 -54.79 8.98 38.63
CA ILE A 286 -54.23 7.88 37.84
C ILE A 286 -53.39 8.44 36.68
N ALA A 287 -53.93 9.41 35.95
CA ALA A 287 -53.27 10.03 34.80
C ALA A 287 -52.00 10.80 35.21
N ALA A 288 -52.02 11.50 36.34
CA ALA A 288 -50.86 12.23 36.86
C ALA A 288 -49.69 11.29 37.21
N ARG A 289 -49.97 10.17 37.88
CA ARG A 289 -48.94 9.15 38.21
C ARG A 289 -48.37 8.49 36.97
N MET A 290 -49.24 8.18 36.01
CA MET A 290 -48.84 7.63 34.72
C MET A 290 -47.96 8.60 33.93
N ALA A 291 -48.25 9.91 33.98
CA ALA A 291 -47.46 10.92 33.27
C ALA A 291 -46.00 10.98 33.75
N VAL A 292 -45.78 10.97 35.07
CA VAL A 292 -44.43 10.96 35.68
C VAL A 292 -43.65 9.70 35.27
N ALA A 293 -44.31 8.54 35.29
CA ALA A 293 -43.67 7.28 34.94
C ALA A 293 -43.26 7.21 33.45
N LEU A 294 -44.12 7.71 32.55
CA LEU A 294 -43.83 7.79 31.11
C LEU A 294 -42.64 8.72 30.81
N GLU A 295 -42.52 9.85 31.52
CA GLU A 295 -41.41 10.80 31.36
C GLU A 295 -40.07 10.19 31.78
N ASN A 296 -40.04 9.46 32.90
CA ASN A 296 -38.84 8.79 33.39
C ASN A 296 -38.35 7.69 32.44
N ALA A 297 -39.26 6.85 31.93
CA ALA A 297 -38.93 5.80 30.96
C ALA A 297 -38.29 6.37 29.69
N ARG A 298 -38.81 7.51 29.18
CA ARG A 298 -38.27 8.18 28.00
C ARG A 298 -36.83 8.67 28.19
N LEU A 299 -36.53 9.29 29.32
CA LEU A 299 -35.18 9.81 29.61
C LEU A 299 -34.13 8.70 29.69
N TYR A 300 -34.50 7.56 30.29
CA TYR A 300 -33.61 6.41 30.43
C TYR A 300 -33.19 5.83 29.06
N ILE A 301 -34.14 5.70 28.13
CA ILE A 301 -33.87 5.20 26.77
C ILE A 301 -32.92 6.14 26.00
N GLN A 302 -33.09 7.45 26.14
CA GLN A 302 -32.25 8.44 25.45
C GLN A 302 -30.80 8.44 25.95
N LEU A 303 -30.59 8.31 27.27
CA LEU A 303 -29.26 8.27 27.86
C LEU A 303 -28.47 7.04 27.40
N SER A 304 -29.09 5.86 27.47
CA SER A 304 -28.46 4.60 27.06
C SER A 304 -28.03 4.61 25.58
N ALA A 305 -28.88 5.14 24.69
CA ALA A 305 -28.57 5.22 23.26
C ALA A 305 -27.43 6.22 22.93
N ALA A 306 -27.18 7.22 23.79
CA ALA A 306 -26.05 8.14 23.62
C ALA A 306 -24.74 7.48 24.10
N GLU A 307 -24.77 6.79 25.24
CA GLU A 307 -23.61 6.08 25.78
C GLU A 307 -23.12 4.97 24.83
N SER A 308 -24.03 4.18 24.24
CA SER A 308 -23.65 3.14 23.28
C SER A 308 -22.98 3.71 22.02
N ARG A 309 -23.44 4.88 21.53
CA ARG A 309 -22.83 5.55 20.37
C ARG A 309 -21.42 6.04 20.67
N LEU A 310 -21.20 6.61 21.86
CA LEU A 310 -19.88 7.06 22.27
C LEU A 310 -18.90 5.90 22.43
N ARG A 311 -19.34 4.78 23.02
CA ARG A 311 -18.53 3.55 23.12
C ARG A 311 -18.18 3.00 21.75
N ALA A 312 -19.16 2.86 20.86
CA ALA A 312 -18.91 2.35 19.51
C ALA A 312 -17.90 3.22 18.73
N SER A 313 -18.01 4.55 18.81
CA SER A 313 -17.06 5.46 18.14
C SER A 313 -15.65 5.38 18.74
N ARG A 314 -15.53 5.19 20.05
CA ARG A 314 -14.23 5.01 20.72
C ARG A 314 -13.58 3.67 20.31
N ASP A 315 -14.36 2.60 20.30
CA ASP A 315 -13.87 1.26 19.94
C ASP A 315 -13.44 1.21 18.46
N GLU A 316 -14.17 1.90 17.57
CA GLU A 316 -13.82 2.03 16.15
C GLU A 316 -12.50 2.79 15.95
N LEU A 317 -12.33 3.95 16.60
CA LEU A 317 -11.08 4.72 16.53
C LEU A 317 -9.88 3.90 17.05
N GLN A 318 -10.07 3.14 18.13
CA GLN A 318 -9.02 2.30 18.69
C GLN A 318 -8.65 1.16 17.73
N ALA A 319 -9.63 0.50 17.13
CA ALA A 319 -9.39 -0.55 16.14
C ALA A 319 -8.67 -0.04 14.88
N ILE A 320 -8.95 1.19 14.43
CA ILE A 320 -8.24 1.82 13.29
C ILE A 320 -6.76 2.02 13.63
N LEU A 321 -6.45 2.57 14.80
CA LEU A 321 -5.08 2.86 15.22
C LEU A 321 -4.27 1.59 15.53
N ASP A 322 -4.91 0.56 16.08
CA ASP A 322 -4.29 -0.75 16.33
C ASP A 322 -4.00 -1.51 15.02
N GLY A 323 -4.74 -1.21 13.94
CA GLY A 323 -4.50 -1.74 12.60
C GLY A 323 -3.35 -1.06 11.84
N VAL A 324 -2.80 0.06 12.33
CA VAL A 324 -1.65 0.74 11.72
C VAL A 324 -0.38 -0.07 11.98
N ALA A 325 0.36 -0.40 10.91
CA ALA A 325 1.59 -1.18 11.00
C ALA A 325 2.75 -0.39 11.62
N ASP A 326 2.77 0.93 11.43
CA ASP A 326 3.76 1.83 12.00
C ASP A 326 3.55 2.03 13.50
N ALA A 327 4.64 2.26 14.22
CA ALA A 327 4.58 2.53 15.66
C ALA A 327 4.01 3.93 15.90
N VAL A 328 2.83 3.99 16.54
CA VAL A 328 2.15 5.24 16.89
C VAL A 328 2.14 5.40 18.41
N THR A 329 2.59 6.55 18.89
CA THR A 329 2.48 6.93 20.30
C THR A 329 1.94 8.35 20.44
N ALA A 330 1.26 8.64 21.55
CA ALA A 330 0.89 10.01 21.89
C ALA A 330 1.39 10.35 23.28
N GLN A 331 2.04 11.51 23.40
CA GLN A 331 2.64 11.97 24.66
C GLN A 331 2.20 13.39 25.02
N ARG A 332 2.08 13.67 26.30
CA ARG A 332 1.81 15.00 26.85
C ARG A 332 3.10 15.80 27.11
N PRO A 333 3.00 17.13 27.28
CA PRO A 333 4.15 17.99 27.61
C PRO A 333 4.89 17.62 28.91
N ASP A 334 4.20 17.00 29.87
CA ASP A 334 4.76 16.53 31.14
C ASP A 334 5.59 15.24 31.00
N GLY A 335 5.63 14.63 29.81
CA GLY A 335 6.35 13.40 29.54
C GLY A 335 5.56 12.12 29.85
N GLU A 336 4.24 12.21 30.03
CA GLU A 336 3.35 11.06 30.12
C GLU A 336 2.96 10.54 28.72
N LEU A 337 3.08 9.23 28.51
CA LEU A 337 2.55 8.56 27.32
C LEU A 337 1.08 8.22 27.55
N VAL A 338 0.17 8.75 26.73
CA VAL A 338 -1.28 8.56 26.89
C VAL A 338 -1.88 7.58 25.88
N TYR A 339 -1.13 7.24 24.84
CA TYR A 339 -1.51 6.24 23.85
C TYR A 339 -0.29 5.57 23.23
N ALA A 340 -0.40 4.27 22.96
CA ALA A 340 0.53 3.51 22.14
C ALA A 340 -0.22 2.36 21.47
N ASN A 341 0.05 2.09 20.20
CA ASN A 341 -0.48 0.92 19.50
C ASN A 341 0.45 -0.30 19.65
N ASP A 342 -0.02 -1.48 19.21
CA ASP A 342 0.75 -2.72 19.29
C ASP A 342 2.07 -2.68 18.50
N ALA A 343 2.11 -1.91 17.41
CA ALA A 343 3.34 -1.69 16.64
C ALA A 343 4.39 -0.96 17.48
N ALA A 344 4.01 0.08 18.25
CA ALA A 344 4.92 0.78 19.14
C ALA A 344 5.48 -0.15 20.24
N VAL A 345 4.67 -1.05 20.79
CA VAL A 345 5.12 -2.06 21.76
C VAL A 345 6.20 -2.97 21.17
N ARG A 346 5.99 -3.48 19.95
CA ARG A 346 6.97 -4.33 19.26
C ARG A 346 8.26 -3.58 18.93
N THR A 347 8.15 -2.40 18.32
CA THR A 347 9.31 -1.59 17.89
C THR A 347 10.16 -1.13 19.08
N LEU A 348 9.52 -0.72 20.18
CA LEU A 348 10.22 -0.27 21.39
C LEU A 348 10.65 -1.44 22.30
N GLY A 349 10.19 -2.67 22.04
CA GLY A 349 10.58 -3.88 22.77
C GLY A 349 9.96 -4.03 24.16
N PHE A 350 8.69 -3.63 24.32
CA PHE A 350 7.90 -3.82 25.55
C PHE A 350 7.00 -5.06 25.44
N SER A 351 6.50 -5.56 26.58
CA SER A 351 5.67 -6.78 26.61
C SER A 351 4.19 -6.51 26.39
N SER A 352 3.72 -5.30 26.70
CA SER A 352 2.33 -4.88 26.52
C SER A 352 2.19 -3.36 26.40
N VAL A 353 1.04 -2.90 25.90
CA VAL A 353 0.67 -1.47 25.87
C VAL A 353 0.63 -0.89 27.28
N ASP A 354 0.07 -1.62 28.25
CA ASP A 354 -0.03 -1.17 29.65
C ASP A 354 1.35 -0.95 30.28
N GLU A 355 2.33 -1.82 29.99
CA GLU A 355 3.71 -1.64 30.47
C GLU A 355 4.35 -0.38 29.87
N LEU A 356 4.16 -0.17 28.56
CA LEU A 356 4.69 1.00 27.86
C LEU A 356 4.06 2.32 28.36
N LEU A 357 2.74 2.36 28.55
CA LEU A 357 2.04 3.55 29.07
C LEU A 357 2.39 3.86 30.52
N ALA A 358 2.64 2.83 31.35
CA ALA A 358 3.06 3.02 32.74
C ALA A 358 4.53 3.45 32.89
N THR A 359 5.33 3.35 31.84
CA THR A 359 6.76 3.68 31.86
C THR A 359 6.98 5.16 31.51
N PRO A 360 7.68 5.95 32.33
CA PRO A 360 8.00 7.34 32.00
C PRO A 360 8.77 7.45 30.68
N VAL A 361 8.45 8.45 29.84
CA VAL A 361 9.09 8.59 28.52
C VAL A 361 10.62 8.67 28.60
N SER A 362 11.18 9.24 29.66
CA SER A 362 12.63 9.27 29.89
C SER A 362 13.26 7.88 29.98
N GLU A 363 12.58 6.92 30.61
CA GLU A 363 13.04 5.53 30.71
C GLU A 363 12.84 4.77 29.40
N VAL A 364 11.74 5.05 28.68
CA VAL A 364 11.50 4.51 27.33
C VAL A 364 12.63 4.94 26.40
N THR A 365 12.96 6.24 26.37
CA THR A 365 14.05 6.78 25.54
C THR A 365 15.43 6.30 25.92
N ALA A 366 15.65 5.91 27.19
CA ALA A 366 16.93 5.38 27.63
C ALA A 366 17.22 3.95 27.11
N ARG A 367 16.20 3.25 26.59
CA ARG A 367 16.32 1.88 26.04
C ARG A 367 16.73 1.83 24.57
N PHE A 368 16.75 2.96 23.87
CA PHE A 368 17.12 3.01 22.45
C PHE A 368 18.06 4.17 22.14
N GLU A 369 18.70 4.08 20.98
CA GLU A 369 19.51 5.15 20.41
C GLU A 369 18.98 5.46 19.02
N PHE A 370 18.84 6.75 18.74
CA PHE A 370 18.55 7.25 17.41
C PHE A 370 19.83 7.86 16.85
N LEU A 371 20.31 7.31 15.73
CA LEU A 371 21.47 7.81 15.02
C LEU A 371 20.99 8.48 13.74
N ASP A 372 21.62 9.58 13.33
CA ASP A 372 21.38 10.16 12.01
C ASP A 372 21.94 9.26 10.89
N GLU A 373 21.79 9.71 9.64
CA GLU A 373 22.30 9.00 8.47
C GLU A 373 23.82 8.75 8.57
N ASP A 374 24.57 9.72 9.12
CA ASP A 374 26.03 9.66 9.31
C ASP A 374 26.47 8.80 10.51
N GLY A 375 25.53 8.42 11.39
CA GLY A 375 25.80 7.58 12.56
C GLY A 375 26.10 8.35 13.84
N ASN A 376 25.92 9.66 13.84
CA ASN A 376 25.99 10.46 15.05
C ASN A 376 24.71 10.32 15.86
N ARG A 377 24.83 10.34 17.19
CA ARG A 377 23.68 10.27 18.08
C ARG A 377 22.87 11.56 18.00
N VAL A 378 21.57 11.42 17.73
CA VAL A 378 20.62 12.52 17.76
C VAL A 378 20.13 12.72 19.20
N PRO A 379 20.25 13.92 19.78
CA PRO A 379 19.74 14.19 21.12
C PRO A 379 18.21 14.12 21.14
N ILE A 380 17.63 13.69 22.26
CA ILE A 380 16.19 13.45 22.39
C ILE A 380 15.38 14.72 22.10
N GLU A 381 15.92 15.89 22.47
CA GLU A 381 15.31 17.21 22.26
C GLU A 381 15.17 17.56 20.78
N ALA A 382 16.03 17.00 19.91
CA ALA A 382 15.98 17.21 18.48
C ALA A 382 14.98 16.28 17.78
N LEU A 383 14.45 15.27 18.47
CA LEU A 383 13.45 14.38 17.89
C LEU A 383 12.15 15.15 17.59
N PRO A 384 11.46 14.84 16.47
CA PRO A 384 10.24 15.53 16.06
C PRO A 384 9.20 15.68 17.18
N GLY A 385 9.02 14.64 18.01
CA GLY A 385 8.08 14.66 19.12
C GLY A 385 8.37 15.71 20.20
N ARG A 386 9.65 15.97 20.51
CA ARG A 386 10.04 16.98 21.49
C ARG A 386 9.93 18.39 20.90
N ARG A 387 10.31 18.54 19.64
CA ARG A 387 10.13 19.78 18.88
C ARG A 387 8.65 20.18 18.76
N ALA A 388 7.76 19.21 18.48
CA ALA A 388 6.31 19.41 18.46
C ALA A 388 5.78 19.95 19.81
N LEU A 389 6.18 19.32 20.93
CA LEU A 389 5.80 19.78 22.28
C LEU A 389 6.42 21.13 22.68
N SER A 390 7.52 21.54 22.05
CA SER A 390 8.12 22.87 22.27
C SER A 390 7.42 24.00 21.51
N GLY A 391 6.37 23.67 20.72
CA GLY A 391 5.54 24.64 20.00
C GLY A 391 5.78 24.68 18.48
N GLU A 392 6.63 23.81 17.93
CA GLU A 392 6.83 23.72 16.49
C GLU A 392 5.64 23.02 15.81
N ARG A 393 4.95 23.73 14.91
CA ARG A 393 3.68 23.25 14.30
C ARG A 393 3.85 22.09 13.32
N SER A 394 5.00 21.99 12.67
CA SER A 394 5.28 20.92 11.70
C SER A 394 6.78 20.64 11.71
N PRO A 395 7.26 19.86 12.70
CA PRO A 395 8.66 19.44 12.73
C PRO A 395 8.99 18.62 11.50
N GLU A 396 10.12 18.92 10.86
CA GLU A 396 10.61 18.14 9.73
C GLU A 396 10.80 16.66 10.13
N PRO A 397 10.35 15.69 9.29
CA PRO A 397 10.60 14.28 9.52
C PRO A 397 12.09 13.98 9.62
N LEU A 398 12.45 13.09 10.54
CA LEU A 398 13.85 12.72 10.77
C LEU A 398 14.05 11.26 10.37
N LEU A 399 14.91 11.03 9.38
CA LEU A 399 15.36 9.71 8.96
C LEU A 399 16.63 9.36 9.71
N GLY A 400 16.72 8.12 10.18
CA GLY A 400 17.93 7.66 10.85
C GLY A 400 17.84 6.21 11.28
N ARG A 401 18.90 5.75 11.96
CA ARG A 401 19.01 4.38 12.45
C ARG A 401 18.51 4.31 13.88
N PHE A 402 17.51 3.46 14.08
CA PHE A 402 17.00 3.09 15.38
C PHE A 402 17.67 1.81 15.85
N ARG A 403 18.28 1.86 17.03
CA ARG A 403 18.92 0.72 17.67
C ARG A 403 18.42 0.55 19.09
N ARG A 404 17.92 -0.63 19.44
CA ARG A 404 17.59 -0.97 20.83
C ARG A 404 18.88 -1.31 21.59
N ARG A 405 19.05 -0.77 22.79
CA ARG A 405 20.21 -1.11 23.63
C ARG A 405 20.18 -2.60 24.00
N GLY A 406 21.28 -3.29 23.75
CA GLY A 406 21.40 -4.74 23.96
C GLY A 406 20.93 -5.60 22.79
N ASP A 407 20.41 -5.00 21.71
CA ASP A 407 20.14 -5.67 20.44
C ASP A 407 21.15 -5.17 19.39
N PRO A 408 21.88 -6.05 18.70
CA PRO A 408 22.77 -5.65 17.62
C PRO A 408 22.03 -5.23 16.33
N THR A 409 20.72 -5.46 16.23
CA THR A 409 19.95 -5.10 15.04
C THR A 409 19.72 -3.59 14.96
N GLU A 410 20.03 -3.02 13.79
CA GLU A 410 19.78 -1.62 13.45
C GLU A 410 18.71 -1.56 12.35
N ASN A 411 17.66 -0.78 12.59
CA ASN A 411 16.59 -0.55 11.62
C ASN A 411 16.63 0.90 11.15
N TRP A 412 16.39 1.14 9.87
CA TRP A 412 16.17 2.50 9.39
C TRP A 412 14.72 2.88 9.67
N VAL A 413 14.53 3.98 10.39
CA VAL A 413 13.19 4.46 10.71
C VAL A 413 13.06 5.94 10.36
N ARG A 414 11.86 6.32 9.92
CA ARG A 414 11.48 7.70 9.72
C ARG A 414 10.53 8.12 10.83
N VAL A 415 10.96 9.07 11.65
CA VAL A 415 10.17 9.59 12.77
C VAL A 415 9.48 10.88 12.34
N LYS A 416 8.17 10.95 12.57
CA LYS A 416 7.32 12.11 12.31
C LYS A 416 6.55 12.44 13.58
N ALA A 417 6.20 13.71 13.78
CA ALA A 417 5.35 14.11 14.88
C ALA A 417 4.37 15.21 14.50
N GLU A 418 3.14 15.09 14.98
CA GLU A 418 2.08 16.08 14.81
C GLU A 418 1.61 16.59 16.18
N PRO A 419 1.73 17.90 16.48
CA PRO A 419 1.23 18.48 17.71
C PRO A 419 -0.30 18.69 17.68
N VAL A 420 -0.95 18.43 18.81
CA VAL A 420 -2.34 18.82 19.07
C VAL A 420 -2.32 20.00 20.03
N PHE A 421 -3.04 21.06 19.68
CA PHE A 421 -3.11 22.30 20.46
C PHE A 421 -4.45 22.42 21.20
N ASP A 422 -4.44 23.13 22.32
CA ASP A 422 -5.67 23.57 22.96
C ASP A 422 -6.26 24.85 22.31
N GLU A 423 -7.36 25.37 22.88
CA GLU A 423 -8.01 26.60 22.43
C GLU A 423 -7.14 27.86 22.56
N ARG A 424 -6.07 27.81 23.37
CA ARG A 424 -5.13 28.93 23.59
C ARG A 424 -3.93 28.87 22.65
N GLY A 425 -3.78 27.77 21.92
CA GLY A 425 -2.67 27.53 21.00
C GLY A 425 -1.45 26.89 21.66
N ASP A 426 -1.58 26.40 22.90
CA ASP A 426 -0.52 25.68 23.60
C ASP A 426 -0.56 24.19 23.22
N PRO A 427 0.59 23.54 22.97
CA PRO A 427 0.63 22.11 22.64
C PRO A 427 0.24 21.27 23.86
N VAL A 428 -0.81 20.45 23.72
CA VAL A 428 -1.31 19.56 24.79
C VAL A 428 -0.96 18.09 24.55
N LEU A 429 -0.59 17.75 23.31
CA LEU A 429 -0.22 16.41 22.90
C LEU A 429 0.73 16.45 21.71
N ALA A 430 1.63 15.49 21.58
CA ALA A 430 2.33 15.21 20.34
C ALA A 430 2.10 13.74 19.95
N ILE A 431 1.62 13.52 18.73
CA ILE A 431 1.44 12.19 18.14
C ILE A 431 2.70 11.87 17.37
N ASN A 432 3.46 10.85 17.78
CA ASN A 432 4.66 10.39 17.09
C ASN A 432 4.33 9.16 16.25
N VAL A 433 4.83 9.14 15.03
CA VAL A 433 4.80 7.99 14.14
C VAL A 433 6.24 7.60 13.81
N MET A 434 6.60 6.34 14.06
CA MET A 434 7.87 5.75 13.64
C MET A 434 7.59 4.71 12.56
N GLU A 435 7.95 5.06 11.32
CA GLU A 435 7.80 4.24 10.12
C GLU A 435 9.09 3.42 9.93
N ASP A 436 9.01 2.09 9.83
CA ASP A 436 10.17 1.26 9.48
C ASP A 436 10.39 1.31 7.97
N VAL A 437 11.52 1.89 7.57
CA VAL A 437 11.90 2.08 6.16
C VAL A 437 13.16 1.29 5.80
N THR A 438 13.53 0.29 6.60
CA THR A 438 14.75 -0.51 6.43
C THR A 438 14.86 -1.11 5.04
N GLU A 439 13.82 -1.80 4.56
CA GLU A 439 13.83 -2.44 3.25
C GLU A 439 13.89 -1.41 2.10
N VAL A 440 13.10 -0.35 2.20
CA VAL A 440 13.05 0.72 1.18
C VAL A 440 14.39 1.44 1.08
N HIS A 441 15.01 1.75 2.22
CA HIS A 441 16.30 2.43 2.28
C HIS A 441 17.43 1.53 1.76
N GLN A 442 17.47 0.25 2.16
CA GLN A 442 18.46 -0.71 1.68
C GLN A 442 18.35 -0.94 0.17
N ALA A 443 17.13 -1.07 -0.36
CA ALA A 443 16.90 -1.20 -1.80
C ALA A 443 17.40 0.03 -2.58
N SER A 444 17.08 1.23 -2.11
CA SER A 444 17.52 2.48 -2.74
C SER A 444 19.05 2.64 -2.73
N GLU A 445 19.71 2.30 -1.61
CA GLU A 445 21.17 2.28 -1.53
C GLU A 445 21.80 1.26 -2.47
N GLY A 446 21.21 0.06 -2.57
CA GLY A 446 21.64 -0.99 -3.47
C GLY A 446 21.55 -0.56 -4.94
N GLU A 447 20.45 0.06 -5.35
CA GLU A 447 20.27 0.60 -6.70
C GLU A 447 21.31 1.68 -7.03
N ARG A 448 21.52 2.62 -6.09
CA ARG A 448 22.51 3.69 -6.24
C ARG A 448 23.93 3.12 -6.41
N PHE A 449 24.30 2.15 -5.57
CA PHE A 449 25.57 1.45 -5.68
C PHE A 449 25.73 0.76 -7.04
N LEU A 450 24.72 0.01 -7.49
CA LEU A 450 24.77 -0.69 -8.78
C LEU A 450 24.89 0.28 -9.96
N ALA A 451 24.22 1.43 -9.91
CA ALA A 451 24.33 2.46 -10.93
C ALA A 451 25.76 3.03 -11.02
N GLU A 452 26.37 3.38 -9.88
CA GLU A 452 27.77 3.82 -9.80
C GLU A 452 28.74 2.75 -10.31
N ALA A 453 28.56 1.49 -9.89
CA ALA A 453 29.36 0.37 -10.34
C ALA A 453 29.27 0.19 -11.87
N SER A 454 28.08 0.31 -12.46
CA SER A 454 27.89 0.26 -13.90
C SER A 454 28.59 1.39 -14.64
N ALA A 455 28.56 2.62 -14.10
CA ALA A 455 29.29 3.74 -14.69
C ALA A 455 30.80 3.50 -14.70
N ILE A 456 31.36 2.93 -13.62
CA ILE A 456 32.77 2.53 -13.54
C ILE A 456 33.09 1.43 -14.55
N LEU A 457 32.28 0.38 -14.64
CA LEU A 457 32.50 -0.74 -15.57
C LEU A 457 32.44 -0.31 -17.04
N ALA A 458 31.63 0.70 -17.37
CA ALA A 458 31.54 1.25 -18.72
C ALA A 458 32.68 2.25 -19.06
N SER A 459 33.47 2.68 -18.08
CA SER A 459 34.47 3.75 -18.27
C SER A 459 35.72 3.33 -19.05
N SER A 460 36.02 2.03 -19.11
CA SER A 460 37.21 1.50 -19.78
C SER A 460 37.03 0.05 -20.21
N LEU A 461 37.69 -0.34 -21.30
CA LEU A 461 37.79 -1.73 -21.76
C LEU A 461 38.88 -2.53 -21.05
N ASP A 462 39.68 -1.89 -20.19
CA ASP A 462 40.58 -2.60 -19.28
C ASP A 462 39.80 -3.14 -18.07
N HIS A 463 39.35 -4.39 -18.19
CA HIS A 463 38.59 -5.07 -17.15
C HIS A 463 39.33 -5.17 -15.82
N ARG A 464 40.67 -5.22 -15.80
CA ARG A 464 41.43 -5.29 -14.54
C ARG A 464 41.29 -3.99 -13.74
N THR A 465 41.41 -2.86 -14.43
CA THR A 465 41.25 -1.54 -13.82
C THR A 465 39.80 -1.29 -13.39
N THR A 466 38.82 -1.61 -14.24
CA THR A 466 37.41 -1.36 -13.90
C THR A 466 36.92 -2.25 -12.76
N LEU A 467 37.27 -3.55 -12.74
CA LEU A 467 36.97 -4.44 -11.61
C LEU A 467 37.65 -3.96 -10.31
N SER A 468 38.88 -3.42 -10.40
CA SER A 468 39.58 -2.87 -9.23
C SER A 468 38.86 -1.68 -8.62
N ASN A 469 38.34 -0.78 -9.47
CA ASN A 469 37.54 0.35 -9.04
C ASN A 469 36.19 -0.08 -8.44
N VAL A 470 35.53 -1.07 -9.03
CA VAL A 470 34.26 -1.60 -8.49
C VAL A 470 34.47 -2.30 -7.14
N ALA A 471 35.53 -3.10 -6.98
CA ALA A 471 35.82 -3.73 -5.70
C ALA A 471 36.14 -2.69 -4.61
N ARG A 472 36.86 -1.61 -4.97
CA ARG A 472 37.05 -0.46 -4.07
C ARG A 472 35.76 0.28 -3.75
N LEU A 473 34.82 0.38 -4.69
CA LEU A 473 33.50 0.97 -4.44
C LEU A 473 32.66 0.10 -3.48
N ALA A 474 32.78 -1.22 -3.60
CA ALA A 474 32.07 -2.17 -2.74
C ALA A 474 32.52 -2.08 -1.27
N VAL A 475 33.74 -1.62 -1.02
CA VAL A 475 34.32 -1.46 0.33
C VAL A 475 34.34 0.02 0.74
N PRO A 476 33.72 0.42 1.88
CA PRO A 476 33.06 -0.41 2.88
C PRO A 476 31.55 -0.59 2.65
N ARG A 477 30.99 -0.08 1.54
CA ARG A 477 29.53 0.07 1.35
C ARG A 477 28.74 -1.22 1.55
N ILE A 478 29.11 -2.28 0.87
CA ILE A 478 28.38 -3.57 0.88
C ILE A 478 29.18 -4.71 1.53
N ALA A 479 30.50 -4.56 1.68
CA ALA A 479 31.38 -5.53 2.32
C ALA A 479 32.60 -4.83 2.94
N ASP A 480 33.29 -5.50 3.85
CA ASP A 480 34.58 -5.03 4.40
C ASP A 480 35.73 -5.42 3.46
N TRP A 481 35.51 -6.47 2.69
CA TRP A 481 36.42 -6.98 1.67
C TRP A 481 35.67 -7.29 0.38
N CYS A 482 36.29 -6.99 -0.75
CA CYS A 482 35.81 -7.44 -2.05
C CYS A 482 36.95 -8.05 -2.85
N ALA A 483 36.72 -9.24 -3.39
CA ALA A 483 37.64 -9.98 -4.24
C ALA A 483 36.97 -10.33 -5.56
N VAL A 484 37.74 -10.32 -6.65
CA VAL A 484 37.25 -10.74 -7.97
C VAL A 484 38.24 -11.71 -8.60
N ASP A 485 37.75 -12.90 -8.92
CA ASP A 485 38.48 -14.00 -9.55
C ASP A 485 37.98 -14.20 -10.99
N ILE A 486 38.89 -14.39 -11.94
CA ILE A 486 38.58 -14.68 -13.35
C ILE A 486 39.05 -16.09 -13.70
N LEU A 487 38.23 -16.82 -14.45
CA LEU A 487 38.55 -18.13 -15.00
C LEU A 487 39.13 -17.99 -16.42
N GLU A 488 40.44 -18.19 -16.56
CA GLU A 488 41.18 -18.16 -17.83
C GLU A 488 41.92 -19.48 -18.06
N ASP A 489 41.69 -20.13 -19.21
CA ASP A 489 42.34 -21.38 -19.61
C ASP A 489 42.26 -22.50 -18.55
N GLY A 490 41.12 -22.57 -17.85
CA GLY A 490 40.88 -23.55 -16.78
C GLY A 490 41.61 -23.25 -15.46
N LYS A 491 42.27 -22.08 -15.35
CA LYS A 491 42.94 -21.61 -14.14
C LYS A 491 42.19 -20.42 -13.55
N ILE A 492 42.07 -20.42 -12.23
CA ILE A 492 41.50 -19.30 -11.48
C ILE A 492 42.63 -18.29 -11.27
N ARG A 493 42.42 -17.06 -11.74
CA ARG A 493 43.33 -15.93 -11.51
C ARG A 493 42.59 -14.87 -10.71
N HIS A 494 43.14 -14.55 -9.55
CA HIS A 494 42.65 -13.42 -8.80
C HIS A 494 43.10 -12.12 -9.46
N VAL A 495 42.14 -11.27 -9.74
CA VAL A 495 42.38 -10.02 -10.47
C VAL A 495 42.45 -8.86 -9.49
N VAL A 496 41.68 -8.92 -8.41
CA VAL A 496 41.50 -7.80 -7.48
C VAL A 496 41.24 -8.28 -6.06
N VAL A 497 41.95 -7.66 -5.10
CA VAL A 497 41.57 -7.57 -3.68
C VAL A 497 41.34 -6.10 -3.35
N ALA A 498 40.22 -5.79 -2.68
CA ALA A 498 39.97 -4.49 -2.07
C ALA A 498 39.62 -4.69 -0.59
N HIS A 499 40.27 -3.90 0.26
CA HIS A 499 40.01 -3.82 1.69
C HIS A 499 40.34 -2.40 2.17
N SER A 500 39.73 -1.95 3.27
CA SER A 500 39.96 -0.61 3.84
C SER A 500 41.35 -0.47 4.50
N ASP A 501 41.87 -1.57 5.06
CA ASP A 501 43.25 -1.72 5.57
C ASP A 501 44.21 -2.23 4.47
N PRO A 502 45.21 -1.43 4.05
CA PRO A 502 46.22 -1.84 3.08
C PRO A 502 47.06 -3.05 3.49
N GLY A 503 47.34 -3.25 4.79
CA GLY A 503 48.12 -4.38 5.28
C GLY A 503 47.41 -5.72 5.05
N LYS A 504 46.08 -5.71 5.12
CA LYS A 504 45.25 -6.89 4.79
C LYS A 504 45.19 -7.17 3.29
N VAL A 505 45.28 -6.14 2.45
CA VAL A 505 45.42 -6.31 0.99
C VAL A 505 46.74 -7.03 0.66
N GLU A 506 47.86 -6.62 1.28
CA GLU A 506 49.15 -7.30 1.08
C GLU A 506 49.11 -8.75 1.53
N LEU A 507 48.50 -9.02 2.69
CA LEU A 507 48.36 -10.37 3.24
C LEU A 507 47.50 -11.28 2.34
N ALA A 508 46.42 -10.73 1.76
CA ALA A 508 45.59 -11.42 0.78
C ALA A 508 46.37 -11.87 -0.46
N VAL A 509 47.15 -10.93 -1.02
CA VAL A 509 47.94 -11.15 -2.22
C VAL A 509 49.03 -12.20 -1.94
N ASP A 510 49.63 -12.15 -0.76
CA ASP A 510 50.63 -13.14 -0.35
C ASP A 510 50.03 -14.54 -0.11
N LEU A 511 48.87 -14.62 0.56
CA LEU A 511 48.10 -15.87 0.72
C LEU A 511 47.83 -16.51 -0.65
N GLN A 512 47.36 -15.73 -1.61
CA GLN A 512 47.01 -16.21 -2.93
C GLN A 512 48.24 -16.60 -3.78
N ARG A 513 49.37 -15.90 -3.62
CA ARG A 513 50.63 -16.25 -4.30
C ARG A 513 51.17 -17.59 -3.80
N ARG A 514 51.10 -17.84 -2.50
CA ARG A 514 51.62 -19.05 -1.85
C ARG A 514 50.69 -20.24 -1.99
N TRP A 515 49.38 -20.00 -1.95
CA TRP A 515 48.32 -21.01 -2.06
C TRP A 515 47.26 -20.60 -3.10
N PRO A 516 47.55 -20.76 -4.40
CA PRO A 516 46.57 -20.47 -5.45
C PRO A 516 45.38 -21.43 -5.35
N VAL A 517 44.18 -20.91 -5.59
CA VAL A 517 42.94 -21.71 -5.58
C VAL A 517 42.95 -22.70 -6.74
N ASP A 518 42.69 -23.97 -6.46
CA ASP A 518 42.57 -25.01 -7.47
C ASP A 518 41.10 -25.19 -7.86
N ILE A 519 40.81 -25.37 -9.15
CA ILE A 519 39.43 -25.56 -9.64
C ILE A 519 38.78 -26.84 -9.09
N SER A 520 39.57 -27.77 -8.56
CA SER A 520 39.12 -29.01 -7.90
C SER A 520 38.73 -28.82 -6.43
N ASP A 521 38.97 -27.65 -5.83
CA ASP A 521 38.55 -27.37 -4.46
C ASP A 521 37.01 -27.54 -4.31
N LEU A 522 36.60 -28.16 -3.20
CA LEU A 522 35.19 -28.57 -3.00
C LEU A 522 34.29 -27.44 -2.48
N THR A 523 34.87 -26.33 -2.04
CA THR A 523 34.18 -25.18 -1.44
C THR A 523 34.77 -23.87 -1.96
N GLY A 524 34.07 -22.76 -1.72
CA GLY A 524 34.52 -21.44 -2.08
C GLY A 524 34.42 -21.14 -3.57
N VAL A 525 35.32 -20.29 -4.07
CA VAL A 525 35.35 -19.82 -5.47
C VAL A 525 35.33 -20.97 -6.48
N ALA A 526 36.08 -22.05 -6.23
CA ALA A 526 36.14 -23.20 -7.13
C ALA A 526 34.79 -23.92 -7.27
N ASN A 527 34.07 -24.14 -6.15
CA ASN A 527 32.76 -24.78 -6.19
C ASN A 527 31.75 -23.89 -6.93
N VAL A 528 31.73 -22.58 -6.65
CA VAL A 528 30.84 -21.62 -7.34
C VAL A 528 31.11 -21.60 -8.85
N LEU A 529 32.37 -21.63 -9.27
CA LEU A 529 32.73 -21.68 -10.69
C LEU A 529 32.31 -23.00 -11.36
N ARG A 530 32.36 -24.13 -10.63
CA ARG A 530 32.00 -25.45 -11.16
C ARG A 530 30.50 -25.67 -11.24
N THR A 531 29.75 -25.21 -10.24
CA THR A 531 28.30 -25.44 -10.13
C THR A 531 27.48 -24.31 -10.76
N GLY A 532 28.01 -23.09 -10.76
CA GLY A 532 27.25 -21.89 -11.09
C GLY A 532 26.27 -21.46 -9.99
N GLU A 533 26.31 -22.11 -8.82
CA GLU A 533 25.49 -21.75 -7.67
C GLU A 533 26.30 -20.89 -6.69
N PRO A 534 25.71 -19.82 -6.13
CA PRO A 534 26.40 -19.00 -5.14
C PRO A 534 26.55 -19.74 -3.81
N GLU A 535 27.58 -19.37 -3.06
CA GLU A 535 27.79 -19.85 -1.69
C GLU A 535 27.66 -18.71 -0.70
N LEU A 536 26.83 -18.93 0.32
CA LEU A 536 26.62 -18.01 1.43
C LEU A 536 27.01 -18.69 2.74
N TYR A 537 27.93 -18.06 3.46
CA TYR A 537 28.34 -18.42 4.80
C TYR A 537 27.92 -17.28 5.75
N PRO A 538 26.74 -17.37 6.39
CA PRO A 538 26.24 -16.32 7.28
C PRO A 538 27.14 -16.08 8.50
N GLU A 539 27.80 -17.15 8.97
CA GLU A 539 28.78 -17.12 10.03
C GLU A 539 29.87 -18.17 9.75
N ILE A 540 31.12 -17.78 9.98
CA ILE A 540 32.31 -18.64 9.85
C ILE A 540 32.92 -18.79 11.24
N PRO A 541 32.53 -19.85 11.99
CA PRO A 541 33.16 -20.15 13.26
C PRO A 541 34.61 -20.63 13.05
N ASP A 542 35.47 -20.42 14.04
CA ASP A 542 36.90 -20.77 13.95
C ASP A 542 37.11 -22.28 13.76
N GLU A 543 36.21 -23.10 14.30
CA GLU A 543 36.21 -24.55 14.12
C GLU A 543 36.05 -24.95 12.66
N LEU A 544 35.21 -24.22 11.89
CA LEU A 544 35.01 -24.48 10.47
C LEU A 544 36.27 -24.15 9.65
N LEU A 545 37.00 -23.10 10.04
CA LEU A 545 38.29 -22.77 9.43
C LEU A 545 39.36 -23.83 9.74
N ALA A 546 39.41 -24.31 10.98
CA ALA A 546 40.37 -25.32 11.41
C ALA A 546 40.10 -26.70 10.79
N GLU A 547 38.84 -27.06 10.52
CA GLU A 547 38.47 -28.29 9.80
C GLU A 547 38.75 -28.20 8.30
N ALA A 548 38.60 -27.02 7.69
CA ALA A 548 38.73 -26.83 6.25
C ALA A 548 40.18 -26.61 5.77
N ILE A 549 41.09 -26.20 6.65
CA ILE A 549 42.45 -25.79 6.28
C ILE A 549 43.49 -26.65 7.03
N GLU A 550 44.10 -27.60 6.31
CA GLU A 550 45.06 -28.54 6.88
C GLU A 550 46.43 -27.90 7.23
N GLU A 551 46.86 -26.88 6.48
CA GLU A 551 48.17 -26.24 6.66
C GLU A 551 48.13 -25.13 7.75
N PRO A 552 48.92 -25.26 8.84
CA PRO A 552 48.87 -24.33 9.96
C PRO A 552 49.21 -22.88 9.60
N GLU A 553 50.18 -22.69 8.70
CA GLU A 553 50.60 -21.36 8.26
C GLU A 553 49.50 -20.66 7.44
N ARG A 554 48.80 -21.40 6.58
CA ARG A 554 47.65 -20.91 5.80
C ARG A 554 46.47 -20.55 6.72
N LEU A 555 46.21 -21.37 7.74
CA LEU A 555 45.16 -21.13 8.73
C LEU A 555 45.44 -19.88 9.57
N GLU A 556 46.68 -19.66 10.00
CA GLU A 556 47.06 -18.48 10.80
C GLU A 556 46.85 -17.17 10.03
N ILE A 557 47.20 -17.17 8.74
CA ILE A 557 46.95 -16.02 7.85
C ILE A 557 45.45 -15.77 7.70
N ILE A 558 44.66 -16.81 7.38
CA ILE A 558 43.20 -16.69 7.23
C ILE A 558 42.53 -16.21 8.52
N ARG A 559 42.98 -16.67 9.69
CA ARG A 559 42.52 -16.17 10.99
C ARG A 559 42.81 -14.69 11.19
N SER A 560 44.01 -14.24 10.81
CA SER A 560 44.39 -12.82 10.92
C SER A 560 43.59 -11.89 9.99
N LEU A 561 42.98 -12.43 8.92
CA LEU A 561 42.05 -11.69 8.08
C LEU A 561 40.72 -11.42 8.80
N GLY A 562 40.34 -12.21 9.80
CA GLY A 562 39.17 -11.96 10.67
C GLY A 562 37.82 -12.15 9.99
N MET A 563 37.76 -12.98 8.95
CA MET A 563 36.55 -13.22 8.15
C MET A 563 35.44 -13.81 9.03
N ARG A 564 34.27 -13.18 9.04
CA ARG A 564 33.11 -13.61 9.84
C ARG A 564 31.97 -14.14 8.98
N SER A 565 31.74 -13.54 7.82
CA SER A 565 30.69 -13.94 6.90
C SER A 565 31.15 -13.72 5.47
N VAL A 566 30.84 -14.65 4.58
CA VAL A 566 31.31 -14.65 3.19
C VAL A 566 30.12 -14.91 2.25
N LEU A 567 30.08 -14.15 1.16
CA LEU A 567 29.16 -14.36 0.05
C LEU A 567 29.94 -14.43 -1.25
N ILE A 568 29.81 -15.53 -1.99
CA ILE A 568 30.49 -15.77 -3.26
C ILE A 568 29.44 -15.97 -4.33
N VAL A 569 29.53 -15.16 -5.39
CA VAL A 569 28.56 -15.17 -6.49
C VAL A 569 29.25 -15.37 -7.84
N PRO A 570 28.69 -16.19 -8.73
CA PRO A 570 29.29 -16.47 -10.03
C PRO A 570 29.19 -15.27 -10.96
N MET A 571 30.23 -15.04 -11.75
CA MET A 571 30.24 -14.12 -12.89
C MET A 571 30.02 -14.93 -14.16
N ALA A 572 28.79 -14.98 -14.64
CA ALA A 572 28.45 -15.65 -15.88
C ALA A 572 27.84 -14.66 -16.89
N ALA A 573 28.30 -14.74 -18.13
CA ALA A 573 27.74 -13.97 -19.24
C ALA A 573 27.56 -14.87 -20.45
N ARG A 574 26.42 -14.73 -21.16
CA ARG A 574 26.12 -15.43 -22.42
C ARG A 574 26.34 -16.95 -22.36
N GLY A 575 26.02 -17.57 -21.22
CA GLY A 575 26.15 -19.02 -21.01
C GLY A 575 27.58 -19.50 -20.68
N ARG A 576 28.53 -18.58 -20.45
CA ARG A 576 29.91 -18.88 -20.07
C ARG A 576 30.20 -18.43 -18.65
N MET A 577 30.85 -19.29 -17.88
CA MET A 577 31.43 -18.93 -16.58
C MET A 577 32.74 -18.16 -16.80
N LEU A 578 32.79 -16.92 -16.31
CA LEU A 578 33.93 -16.01 -16.48
C LEU A 578 34.72 -15.81 -15.19
N GLY A 579 34.11 -16.01 -14.03
CA GLY A 579 34.74 -15.66 -12.76
C GLY A 579 33.79 -15.75 -11.58
N ALA A 580 34.19 -15.19 -10.45
CA ALA A 580 33.35 -15.02 -9.26
C ALA A 580 33.70 -13.71 -8.54
N VAL A 581 32.72 -13.15 -7.84
CA VAL A 581 32.91 -12.06 -6.89
C VAL A 581 32.76 -12.62 -5.48
N THR A 582 33.73 -12.34 -4.61
CA THR A 582 33.72 -12.71 -3.20
C THR A 582 33.61 -11.45 -2.34
N LEU A 583 32.56 -11.40 -1.51
CA LEU A 583 32.33 -10.36 -0.53
C LEU A 583 32.53 -10.94 0.87
N VAL A 584 33.26 -10.23 1.73
CA VAL A 584 33.50 -10.66 3.12
C VAL A 584 33.17 -9.54 4.10
N ASN A 585 32.49 -9.91 5.19
CA ASN A 585 32.34 -9.05 6.37
C ASN A 585 33.25 -9.56 7.48
N ALA A 586 33.93 -8.63 8.14
CA ALA A 586 34.91 -8.87 9.19
C ALA A 586 34.73 -7.86 10.34
N GLU A 587 35.37 -6.70 10.29
CA GLU A 587 35.41 -5.70 11.36
C GLU A 587 34.10 -4.97 11.57
N SER A 588 33.26 -4.82 10.53
CA SER A 588 32.01 -4.06 10.65
C SER A 588 30.98 -4.78 11.51
N GLY A 589 31.19 -6.07 11.79
CA GLY A 589 30.25 -6.92 12.50
C GLY A 589 28.96 -7.24 11.73
N ARG A 590 28.92 -6.96 10.42
CA ARG A 590 27.83 -7.35 9.53
C ARG A 590 27.90 -8.86 9.24
N SER A 591 26.77 -9.45 8.92
CA SER A 591 26.68 -10.80 8.35
C SER A 591 25.84 -10.75 7.07
N PHE A 592 26.23 -11.55 6.09
CA PHE A 592 25.43 -11.73 4.88
C PHE A 592 24.30 -12.72 5.16
N GLY A 593 23.12 -12.41 4.63
CA GLY A 593 21.97 -13.30 4.60
C GLY A 593 21.42 -13.45 3.18
N GLU A 594 20.33 -14.22 3.05
CA GLU A 594 19.64 -14.44 1.76
C GLU A 594 19.20 -13.13 1.08
N ARG A 595 18.92 -12.08 1.87
CA ARG A 595 18.55 -10.75 1.36
C ARG A 595 19.65 -10.02 0.61
N ASP A 596 20.91 -10.35 0.86
CA ASP A 596 22.07 -9.69 0.25
C ASP A 596 22.45 -10.32 -1.10
N LEU A 597 21.98 -11.56 -1.34
CA LEU A 597 22.29 -12.35 -2.52
C LEU A 597 21.84 -11.70 -3.86
N PRO A 598 20.64 -11.09 -3.98
CA PRO A 598 20.22 -10.41 -5.20
C PRO A 598 21.16 -9.26 -5.61
N LEU A 599 21.54 -8.41 -4.64
CA LEU A 599 22.44 -7.28 -4.88
C LEU A 599 23.83 -7.76 -5.36
N ALA A 600 24.38 -8.78 -4.70
CA ALA A 600 25.67 -9.35 -5.07
C ALA A 600 25.63 -10.02 -6.45
N ARG A 601 24.55 -10.76 -6.78
CA ARG A 601 24.34 -11.36 -8.11
C ARG A 601 24.26 -10.29 -9.20
N ASP A 602 23.54 -9.20 -8.96
CA ASP A 602 23.45 -8.10 -9.94
C ASP A 602 24.79 -7.42 -10.18
N LEU A 603 25.59 -7.23 -9.12
CA LEU A 603 26.97 -6.76 -9.24
C LEU A 603 27.81 -7.73 -10.08
N ALA A 604 27.77 -9.03 -9.76
CA ALA A 604 28.53 -10.05 -10.47
C ALA A 604 28.13 -10.17 -11.94
N ASN A 605 26.84 -10.06 -12.27
CA ASN A 605 26.33 -10.03 -13.65
C ASN A 605 26.89 -8.83 -14.43
N ARG A 606 26.94 -7.64 -13.82
CA ARG A 606 27.51 -6.45 -14.45
C ARG A 606 29.02 -6.60 -14.67
N CYS A 607 29.74 -7.12 -13.67
CA CYS A 607 31.16 -7.45 -13.80
C CYS A 607 31.39 -8.49 -14.93
N ALA A 608 30.57 -9.54 -15.00
CA ALA A 608 30.66 -10.57 -16.03
C ALA A 608 30.48 -9.98 -17.43
N LEU A 609 29.48 -9.12 -17.63
CA LEU A 609 29.24 -8.44 -18.91
C LEU A 609 30.41 -7.55 -19.32
N ALA A 610 31.00 -6.82 -18.37
CA ALA A 610 32.16 -5.97 -18.65
C ALA A 610 33.39 -6.80 -19.06
N VAL A 611 33.66 -7.90 -18.35
CA VAL A 611 34.75 -8.84 -18.69
C VAL A 611 34.51 -9.49 -20.05
N ASP A 612 33.30 -9.95 -20.34
CA ASP A 612 32.94 -10.54 -21.65
C ASP A 612 33.17 -9.55 -22.79
N ASN A 613 32.71 -8.31 -22.63
CA ASN A 613 32.88 -7.26 -23.64
C ASN A 613 34.35 -6.90 -23.88
N ALA A 614 35.12 -6.73 -22.80
CA ALA A 614 36.56 -6.47 -22.89
C ALA A 614 37.30 -7.60 -23.62
N ARG A 615 36.96 -8.85 -23.30
CA ARG A 615 37.53 -10.04 -23.96
C ARG A 615 37.19 -10.08 -25.45
N LEU A 616 35.92 -9.90 -25.81
CA LEU A 616 35.48 -9.92 -27.21
C LEU A 616 36.14 -8.81 -28.04
N TYR A 617 36.31 -7.63 -27.44
CA TYR A 617 37.00 -6.53 -28.08
C TYR A 617 38.49 -6.84 -28.29
N GLY A 618 39.15 -7.39 -27.27
CA GLY A 618 40.54 -7.82 -27.35
C GLY A 618 40.78 -8.91 -28.40
N GLU A 619 39.88 -9.89 -28.49
CA GLU A 619 39.94 -10.96 -29.49
C GLU A 619 39.78 -10.43 -30.92
N ARG A 620 38.80 -9.53 -31.15
CA ARG A 620 38.61 -8.87 -32.45
C ARG A 620 39.84 -8.05 -32.86
N THR A 621 40.39 -7.28 -31.93
CA THR A 621 41.60 -6.48 -32.14
C THR A 621 42.80 -7.37 -32.50
N HIS A 622 42.97 -8.49 -31.79
CA HIS A 622 44.06 -9.44 -32.05
C HIS A 622 43.94 -10.09 -33.43
N ILE A 623 42.74 -10.55 -33.81
CA ILE A 623 42.48 -11.14 -35.12
C ILE A 623 42.74 -10.13 -36.24
N ALA A 624 42.21 -8.91 -36.11
CA ALA A 624 42.37 -7.86 -37.12
C ALA A 624 43.85 -7.49 -37.32
N ARG A 625 44.60 -7.28 -36.23
CA ARG A 625 46.04 -7.03 -36.29
C ARG A 625 46.80 -8.17 -36.97
N THR A 626 46.50 -9.42 -36.62
CA THR A 626 47.17 -10.60 -37.20
C THR A 626 46.88 -10.72 -38.70
N LEU A 627 45.64 -10.44 -39.12
CA LEU A 627 45.26 -10.39 -40.54
C LEU A 627 46.00 -9.25 -41.26
N GLN A 628 46.00 -8.04 -40.72
CA GLN A 628 46.70 -6.88 -41.29
C GLN A 628 48.20 -7.16 -41.49
N GLU A 629 48.87 -7.68 -40.46
CA GLU A 629 50.29 -8.05 -40.51
C GLU A 629 50.57 -9.10 -41.61
N SER A 630 49.64 -10.02 -41.87
CA SER A 630 49.79 -11.03 -42.93
C SER A 630 49.64 -10.47 -44.35
N LEU A 631 48.99 -9.31 -44.52
CA LEU A 631 48.75 -8.68 -45.82
C LEU A 631 49.96 -7.87 -46.30
N LEU A 632 50.81 -7.42 -45.38
CA LEU A 632 52.04 -6.68 -45.69
C LEU A 632 53.25 -7.65 -45.83
N PRO A 633 54.31 -7.28 -46.56
CA PRO A 633 55.54 -8.07 -46.59
C PRO A 633 56.25 -8.00 -45.23
N PRO A 634 56.73 -9.14 -44.68
CA PRO A 634 57.41 -9.16 -43.39
C PRO A 634 58.77 -8.44 -43.44
N GLU A 635 59.45 -8.51 -44.59
CA GLU A 635 60.71 -7.83 -44.85
C GLU A 635 60.70 -7.29 -46.29
N LEU A 636 61.26 -6.09 -46.47
CA LEU A 636 61.46 -5.50 -47.80
C LEU A 636 62.82 -5.93 -48.35
N PRO A 637 62.89 -6.48 -49.57
CA PRO A 637 64.17 -6.76 -50.21
C PRO A 637 64.91 -5.46 -50.54
N GLN A 638 66.25 -5.53 -50.53
CA GLN A 638 67.14 -4.45 -50.97
C GLN A 638 67.90 -4.88 -52.23
N PRO A 639 67.37 -4.63 -53.44
CA PRO A 639 68.04 -4.98 -54.68
C PRO A 639 69.39 -4.27 -54.83
N PRO A 640 70.43 -4.90 -55.42
CA PRO A 640 71.67 -4.21 -55.73
C PRO A 640 71.42 -2.94 -56.55
N GLY A 641 72.01 -1.82 -56.10
CA GLY A 641 71.83 -0.52 -56.74
C GLY A 641 70.53 0.22 -56.38
N LEU A 642 69.60 -0.38 -55.64
CA LEU A 642 68.37 0.28 -55.20
C LEU A 642 68.30 0.34 -53.67
N GLU A 643 67.69 1.40 -53.17
CA GLU A 643 67.34 1.58 -51.77
C GLU A 643 65.81 1.67 -51.69
N ILE A 644 65.19 0.75 -50.94
CA ILE A 644 63.73 0.65 -50.84
C ILE A 644 63.30 0.84 -49.40
N ALA A 645 62.31 1.70 -49.17
CA ALA A 645 61.71 1.91 -47.86
C ALA A 645 60.18 1.97 -47.98
N ALA A 646 59.47 1.53 -46.95
CA ALA A 646 58.03 1.70 -46.86
C ALA A 646 57.59 2.16 -45.47
N ARG A 647 56.43 2.80 -45.43
CA ARG A 647 55.72 3.17 -44.21
C ARG A 647 54.24 2.83 -44.36
N PHE A 648 53.64 2.34 -43.28
CA PHE A 648 52.23 1.98 -43.23
C PHE A 648 51.60 2.47 -41.94
N ARG A 649 50.40 3.05 -42.04
CA ARG A 649 49.58 3.46 -40.91
C ARG A 649 48.14 3.08 -41.19
N ALA A 650 47.61 2.15 -40.40
CA ALA A 650 46.18 1.85 -40.43
C ALA A 650 45.37 3.03 -39.86
N ALA A 651 44.22 3.30 -40.44
CA ALA A 651 43.21 4.25 -39.99
C ALA A 651 41.93 3.53 -39.61
N GLY A 652 41.39 3.86 -38.44
CA GLY A 652 40.18 3.25 -37.91
C GLY A 652 40.39 2.63 -36.54
N GLU A 653 39.33 1.99 -36.02
CA GLU A 653 39.41 1.31 -34.73
C GLU A 653 40.33 0.09 -34.82
N ALA A 654 41.04 -0.23 -33.73
CA ALA A 654 42.10 -1.25 -33.73
C ALA A 654 41.67 -2.67 -34.15
N TYR A 655 40.36 -2.91 -34.34
CA TYR A 655 39.80 -4.19 -34.77
C TYR A 655 39.35 -4.23 -36.24
N GLU A 656 39.58 -3.18 -37.02
CA GLU A 656 39.33 -3.19 -38.46
C GLU A 656 40.63 -3.49 -39.23
N VAL A 657 40.50 -4.21 -40.34
CA VAL A 657 41.62 -4.49 -41.28
C VAL A 657 41.51 -3.52 -42.44
N GLY A 658 42.62 -2.86 -42.75
CA GLY A 658 42.75 -1.89 -43.82
C GLY A 658 42.76 -2.49 -45.22
N GLY A 659 42.42 -1.66 -46.20
CA GLY A 659 42.40 -2.00 -47.63
C GLY A 659 43.78 -1.88 -48.29
N ASP A 660 44.59 -0.95 -47.77
CA ASP A 660 45.91 -0.59 -48.28
C ASP A 660 46.94 -1.72 -48.16
N PHE A 661 47.74 -1.89 -49.22
CA PHE A 661 48.83 -2.84 -49.25
C PHE A 661 49.98 -2.38 -50.15
N TYR A 662 51.15 -2.93 -49.90
CA TYR A 662 52.29 -2.84 -50.79
C TYR A 662 53.03 -4.17 -50.83
N ASP A 663 53.80 -4.43 -51.89
CA ASP A 663 54.71 -5.59 -51.96
C ASP A 663 55.91 -5.24 -52.85
N VAL A 664 57.06 -5.81 -52.51
CA VAL A 664 58.26 -5.74 -53.35
C VAL A 664 58.87 -7.12 -53.43
N PHE A 665 59.06 -7.63 -54.64
CA PHE A 665 59.53 -9.00 -54.83
C PHE A 665 60.32 -9.17 -56.13
N LYS A 666 61.20 -10.16 -56.12
CA LYS A 666 62.02 -10.50 -57.28
C LYS A 666 61.19 -11.29 -58.29
N THR A 667 61.24 -10.91 -59.57
CA THR A 667 60.54 -11.60 -60.67
C THR A 667 61.50 -12.47 -61.48
N ALA A 668 62.73 -12.00 -61.69
CA ALA A 668 63.82 -12.72 -62.35
C ALA A 668 65.19 -12.20 -61.86
N PRO A 669 66.34 -12.79 -62.25
CA PRO A 669 67.66 -12.22 -61.94
C PRO A 669 67.79 -10.79 -62.49
N GLY A 670 68.04 -9.80 -61.62
CA GLY A 670 68.12 -8.39 -61.98
C GLY A 670 66.77 -7.70 -62.24
N GLU A 671 65.64 -8.40 -62.03
CA GLU A 671 64.30 -7.87 -62.26
C GLU A 671 63.46 -7.97 -60.98
N TRP A 672 62.76 -6.89 -60.66
CA TRP A 672 61.96 -6.72 -59.46
C TRP A 672 60.60 -6.15 -59.78
N ALA A 673 59.64 -6.36 -58.89
CA ALA A 673 58.34 -5.72 -58.93
C ALA A 673 58.15 -4.91 -57.66
N ALA A 674 57.57 -3.72 -57.79
CA ALA A 674 57.05 -2.90 -56.71
C ALA A 674 55.56 -2.67 -56.96
N VAL A 675 54.76 -2.88 -55.92
CA VAL A 675 53.30 -2.79 -55.97
C VAL A 675 52.84 -1.96 -54.80
N ILE A 676 51.88 -1.08 -55.05
CA ILE A 676 51.07 -0.44 -54.01
C ILE A 676 49.61 -0.44 -54.48
N GLY A 677 48.67 -0.59 -53.58
CA GLY A 677 47.26 -0.51 -53.92
C GLY A 677 46.37 -0.37 -52.71
N ASP A 678 45.12 -0.04 -52.98
CA ASP A 678 44.03 0.09 -52.01
C ASP A 678 42.80 -0.66 -52.50
N VAL A 679 42.20 -1.44 -51.61
CA VAL A 679 40.93 -2.11 -51.82
C VAL A 679 39.83 -1.34 -51.09
N CYS A 680 38.80 -0.93 -51.82
CA CYS A 680 37.69 -0.17 -51.27
C CYS A 680 37.03 -0.86 -50.06
N GLY A 681 37.01 -0.12 -48.95
CA GLY A 681 36.36 -0.47 -47.68
C GLY A 681 37.26 -1.26 -46.73
N LYS A 682 36.77 -1.50 -45.51
CA LYS A 682 37.56 -2.13 -44.44
C LYS A 682 37.01 -3.50 -44.04
N GLY A 683 37.74 -4.20 -43.19
CA GLY A 683 37.34 -5.46 -42.56
C GLY A 683 37.79 -6.72 -43.31
N PRO A 684 37.31 -7.90 -42.87
CA PRO A 684 37.77 -9.20 -43.36
C PRO A 684 37.59 -9.41 -44.87
N GLU A 685 36.53 -8.86 -45.48
CA GLU A 685 36.28 -8.99 -46.92
C GLU A 685 37.26 -8.14 -47.75
N ALA A 686 37.63 -6.94 -47.26
CA ALA A 686 38.68 -6.13 -47.89
C ALA A 686 40.01 -6.86 -47.83
N ALA A 687 40.37 -7.39 -46.65
CA ALA A 687 41.57 -8.19 -46.42
C ALA A 687 41.68 -9.38 -47.39
N ALA A 688 40.57 -10.09 -47.64
CA ALA A 688 40.55 -11.21 -48.58
C ALA A 688 40.84 -10.78 -50.03
N LEU A 689 40.30 -9.63 -50.46
CA LEU A 689 40.57 -9.05 -51.78
C LEU A 689 41.99 -8.49 -51.89
N THR A 690 42.52 -7.91 -50.83
CA THR A 690 43.93 -7.48 -50.75
C THR A 690 44.87 -8.66 -50.92
N ALA A 691 44.58 -9.78 -50.23
CA ALA A 691 45.33 -11.02 -50.40
C ALA A 691 45.24 -11.57 -51.83
N LEU A 692 44.03 -11.59 -52.42
CA LEU A 692 43.85 -11.95 -53.83
C LEU A 692 44.72 -11.08 -54.72
N ALA A 693 44.62 -9.75 -54.58
CA ALA A 693 45.34 -8.82 -55.43
C ALA A 693 46.84 -9.03 -55.36
N ARG A 694 47.40 -9.02 -54.16
CA ARG A 694 48.83 -9.21 -53.92
C ARG A 694 49.36 -10.52 -54.51
N TYR A 695 48.70 -11.64 -54.24
CA TYR A 695 49.19 -12.94 -54.71
C TYR A 695 48.92 -13.19 -56.20
N THR A 696 47.86 -12.63 -56.78
CA THR A 696 47.63 -12.67 -58.23
C THR A 696 48.68 -11.85 -58.97
N LEU A 697 48.99 -10.63 -58.50
CA LEU A 697 50.06 -9.82 -59.08
C LEU A 697 51.40 -10.54 -59.00
N ARG A 698 51.72 -11.11 -57.84
CA ARG A 698 52.96 -11.89 -57.64
C ARG A 698 53.06 -13.11 -58.55
N ALA A 699 51.98 -13.87 -58.71
CA ALA A 699 51.95 -15.05 -59.56
C ALA A 699 52.06 -14.70 -61.06
N THR A 700 51.33 -13.66 -61.50
CA THR A 700 51.31 -13.23 -62.91
C THR A 700 52.63 -12.60 -63.33
N ALA A 701 53.27 -11.84 -62.44
CA ALA A 701 54.58 -11.20 -62.65
C ALA A 701 55.73 -12.18 -62.92
N MET A 702 55.58 -13.46 -62.56
CA MET A 702 56.57 -14.50 -62.85
C MET A 702 56.61 -14.90 -64.34
N ARG A 703 55.58 -14.54 -65.12
CA ARG A 703 55.42 -14.95 -66.53
C ARG A 703 55.17 -13.79 -67.47
N GLU A 704 54.53 -12.74 -66.99
CA GLU A 704 54.22 -11.54 -67.74
C GLU A 704 55.11 -10.39 -67.25
N LYS A 705 55.62 -9.57 -68.19
CA LYS A 705 56.48 -8.43 -67.87
C LYS A 705 55.79 -7.09 -68.06
N SER A 706 54.71 -7.03 -68.84
CA SER A 706 53.93 -5.81 -69.09
C SER A 706 53.00 -5.50 -67.91
N PRO A 707 53.19 -4.36 -67.22
CA PRO A 707 52.33 -3.93 -66.10
C PRO A 707 50.83 -3.93 -66.43
N SER A 708 50.41 -3.36 -67.56
CA SER A 708 49.00 -3.30 -67.98
C SER A 708 48.39 -4.68 -68.17
N ARG A 709 49.13 -5.66 -68.71
CA ARG A 709 48.66 -7.05 -68.86
C ARG A 709 48.57 -7.79 -67.51
N ILE A 710 49.48 -7.49 -66.58
CA ILE A 710 49.42 -8.02 -65.21
C ILE A 710 48.18 -7.46 -64.49
N LEU A 711 47.95 -6.15 -64.59
CA LEU A 711 46.77 -5.50 -64.00
C LEU A 711 45.47 -5.96 -64.65
N ALA A 712 45.43 -6.21 -65.97
CA ALA A 712 44.27 -6.79 -66.65
C ALA A 712 43.94 -8.20 -66.12
N THR A 713 44.96 -9.01 -65.81
CA THR A 713 44.78 -10.33 -65.21
C THR A 713 44.20 -10.23 -63.79
N LEU A 714 44.67 -9.25 -63.00
CA LEU A 714 44.08 -8.96 -61.70
C LEU A 714 42.61 -8.53 -61.84
N ASN A 715 42.30 -7.63 -62.78
CA ASN A 715 40.94 -7.19 -63.04
C ASN A 715 40.00 -8.37 -63.34
N GLU A 716 40.46 -9.30 -64.19
CA GLU A 716 39.71 -10.51 -64.51
C GLU A 716 39.49 -11.37 -63.26
N ALA A 717 40.52 -11.61 -62.45
CA ALA A 717 40.40 -12.40 -61.21
C ALA A 717 39.38 -11.77 -60.24
N MET A 718 39.43 -10.45 -60.06
CA MET A 718 38.50 -9.71 -59.20
C MET A 718 37.05 -9.78 -59.69
N LEU A 719 36.83 -9.67 -61.01
CA LEU A 719 35.49 -9.77 -61.61
C LEU A 719 34.88 -11.17 -61.45
N HIS A 720 35.71 -12.22 -61.51
CA HIS A 720 35.25 -13.61 -61.35
C HIS A 720 34.93 -13.97 -59.90
N GLN A 721 35.60 -13.36 -58.91
CA GLN A 721 35.37 -13.64 -57.49
C GLN A 721 34.19 -12.84 -56.90
N ARG A 722 33.46 -12.05 -57.71
CA ARG A 722 32.41 -11.13 -57.27
C ARG A 722 31.32 -11.78 -56.39
N THR A 723 31.37 -11.46 -55.09
CA THR A 723 30.20 -11.46 -54.19
C THR A 723 29.69 -10.05 -53.93
N ASP A 724 30.58 -9.04 -53.89
CA ASP A 724 30.28 -7.66 -53.49
C ASP A 724 30.86 -6.63 -54.49
N ARG A 725 30.25 -5.44 -54.60
CA ARG A 725 30.62 -4.35 -55.55
C ARG A 725 31.96 -3.64 -55.23
N ARG A 726 32.90 -4.29 -54.55
CA ARG A 726 34.19 -3.72 -54.16
C ARG A 726 35.13 -3.63 -55.38
N PHE A 727 36.05 -2.67 -55.33
CA PHE A 727 37.03 -2.38 -56.38
C PHE A 727 38.41 -2.15 -55.77
N CYS A 728 39.45 -2.15 -56.60
CA CYS A 728 40.83 -1.96 -56.18
C CYS A 728 41.49 -0.88 -57.05
N THR A 729 42.15 0.07 -56.40
CA THR A 729 43.12 0.94 -57.06
C THR A 729 44.50 0.33 -56.85
N VAL A 730 45.32 0.23 -57.90
CA VAL A 730 46.66 -0.35 -57.77
C VAL A 730 47.63 0.24 -58.76
N LEU A 731 48.87 0.45 -58.32
CA LEU A 731 49.99 0.73 -59.20
C LEU A 731 50.98 -0.44 -59.16
N TYR A 732 51.32 -0.93 -60.34
CA TYR A 732 52.31 -1.99 -60.50
C TYR A 732 53.50 -1.45 -61.29
N ALA A 733 54.71 -1.60 -60.74
CA ALA A 733 55.97 -1.22 -61.38
C ALA A 733 56.91 -2.43 -61.52
N HIS A 734 57.28 -2.75 -62.75
CA HIS A 734 58.39 -3.64 -63.09
C HIS A 734 59.69 -2.84 -63.12
N ILE A 735 60.69 -3.26 -62.36
CA ILE A 735 61.99 -2.62 -62.22
C ILE A 735 63.08 -3.53 -62.79
N GLU A 736 63.77 -3.08 -63.83
CA GLU A 736 64.98 -3.71 -64.37
C GLU A 736 66.19 -3.03 -63.72
N ALA A 737 66.78 -3.70 -62.72
CA ALA A 737 67.91 -3.23 -61.92
C ALA A 737 69.14 -4.11 -62.18
N GLY A 738 69.84 -3.81 -63.28
CA GLY A 738 71.14 -4.40 -63.63
C GLY A 738 72.32 -3.51 -63.21
N ASP A 739 73.47 -3.63 -63.89
CA ASP A 739 74.68 -2.84 -63.60
C ASP A 739 74.59 -1.35 -64.04
N GLY A 740 73.46 -0.92 -64.59
CA GLY A 740 73.24 0.40 -65.18
C GLY A 740 72.11 1.20 -64.51
N GLU A 741 71.65 2.27 -65.17
CA GLU A 741 70.51 3.07 -64.69
C GLU A 741 69.23 2.20 -64.65
N PRO A 742 68.54 2.10 -63.49
CA PRO A 742 67.33 1.30 -63.37
C PRO A 742 66.23 1.81 -64.30
N ARG A 743 65.61 0.88 -65.03
CA ARG A 743 64.47 1.16 -65.91
C ARG A 743 63.19 0.62 -65.27
N LEU A 744 62.25 1.51 -64.99
CA LEU A 744 60.95 1.18 -64.44
C LEU A 744 59.92 1.22 -65.55
N ARG A 745 59.14 0.14 -65.69
CA ARG A 745 57.89 0.14 -66.45
C ARG A 745 56.74 0.00 -65.49
N PHE A 746 55.75 0.88 -65.55
CA PHE A 746 54.63 0.84 -64.62
C PHE A 746 53.30 1.15 -65.30
N ALA A 747 52.21 0.71 -64.67
CA ALA A 747 50.84 1.06 -65.05
C ALA A 747 50.04 1.33 -63.79
N SER A 748 49.09 2.26 -63.87
CA SER A 748 48.11 2.54 -62.81
C SER A 748 46.75 1.98 -63.21
N GLY A 749 46.12 1.22 -62.32
CA GLY A 749 44.72 0.84 -62.38
C GLY A 749 43.91 1.70 -61.41
N GLY A 750 43.65 2.96 -61.77
CA GLY A 750 42.89 3.92 -60.95
C GLY A 750 43.59 4.44 -59.69
N HIS A 751 44.87 4.11 -59.49
CA HIS A 751 45.65 4.52 -58.32
C HIS A 751 46.30 5.90 -58.52
N PRO A 752 46.56 6.68 -57.45
CA PRO A 752 47.36 7.89 -57.53
C PRO A 752 48.66 7.66 -58.30
N LEU A 753 49.02 8.62 -59.16
CA LEU A 753 50.27 8.50 -59.91
C LEU A 753 51.46 8.79 -58.99
N PRO A 754 52.60 8.12 -59.23
CA PRO A 754 53.76 8.23 -58.39
C PRO A 754 54.48 9.56 -58.62
N LEU A 755 55.15 10.04 -57.58
CA LEU A 755 56.00 11.22 -57.65
C LEU A 755 57.44 10.81 -57.94
N VAL A 756 58.08 11.49 -58.88
CA VAL A 756 59.52 11.36 -59.16
C VAL A 756 60.25 12.55 -58.58
N LEU A 757 61.16 12.27 -57.66
CA LEU A 757 62.07 13.23 -57.06
C LEU A 757 63.39 13.10 -57.80
N ARG A 758 63.79 14.13 -58.55
CA ARG A 758 65.08 14.19 -59.21
C ARG A 758 66.14 14.68 -58.24
N SER A 759 67.35 14.16 -58.35
CA SER A 759 68.53 14.61 -57.59
C SER A 759 68.84 16.12 -57.69
N GLY A 760 68.33 16.80 -58.73
CA GLY A 760 68.41 18.26 -58.90
C GLY A 760 67.29 19.04 -58.19
N GLY A 761 66.52 18.40 -57.32
CA GLY A 761 65.41 19.00 -56.55
C GLY A 761 64.07 19.01 -57.29
N ALA A 762 64.00 18.76 -58.60
CA ALA A 762 62.72 18.78 -59.32
C ALA A 762 61.81 17.60 -58.90
N VAL A 763 60.57 17.90 -58.50
CA VAL A 763 59.53 16.90 -58.18
C VAL A 763 58.41 16.97 -59.23
N ALA A 764 57.98 15.83 -59.77
CA ALA A 764 56.89 15.77 -60.72
C ALA A 764 56.10 14.45 -60.62
N GLU A 765 54.79 14.51 -60.83
CA GLU A 765 53.94 13.34 -61.03
C GLU A 765 54.25 12.70 -62.40
N THR A 766 54.28 11.37 -62.48
CA THR A 766 54.64 10.65 -63.71
C THR A 766 53.65 9.55 -64.10
N GLY A 767 53.39 9.43 -65.40
CA GLY A 767 52.58 8.37 -65.99
C GLY A 767 51.18 8.80 -66.41
N THR A 768 50.34 7.82 -66.75
CA THR A 768 48.99 8.04 -67.27
C THR A 768 47.97 7.38 -66.32
N PRO A 769 46.91 8.10 -65.89
CA PRO A 769 45.86 7.50 -65.06
C PRO A 769 45.15 6.37 -65.81
N GLY A 770 44.94 5.23 -65.17
CA GLY A 770 44.15 4.13 -65.74
C GLY A 770 42.83 3.91 -65.02
N THR A 771 42.05 2.96 -65.51
CA THR A 771 40.74 2.63 -64.94
C THR A 771 40.90 1.75 -63.69
N LEU A 772 40.12 2.06 -62.65
CA LEU A 772 40.00 1.27 -61.42
C LEU A 772 39.58 -0.19 -61.69
N LEU A 773 40.16 -1.14 -60.95
CA LEU A 773 40.01 -2.58 -61.21
C LEU A 773 38.82 -3.18 -60.45
N GLY A 774 38.21 -4.22 -61.03
CA GLY A 774 37.05 -4.95 -60.47
C GLY A 774 35.69 -4.33 -60.81
N VAL A 775 35.66 -3.24 -61.59
CA VAL A 775 34.41 -2.52 -61.94
C VAL A 775 33.96 -2.77 -63.37
N VAL A 776 34.87 -2.61 -64.34
CA VAL A 776 34.57 -2.82 -65.77
C VAL A 776 35.36 -4.02 -66.33
N PRO A 777 34.78 -4.79 -67.27
CA PRO A 777 35.47 -5.92 -67.90
C PRO A 777 36.77 -5.54 -68.60
N ASP A 778 36.78 -4.42 -69.33
CA ASP A 778 37.89 -3.96 -70.15
C ASP A 778 38.40 -2.59 -69.63
N PRO A 779 39.32 -2.56 -68.65
CA PRO A 779 39.86 -1.33 -68.09
C PRO A 779 40.87 -0.69 -69.04
N ASP A 780 40.86 0.64 -69.15
CA ASP A 780 41.89 1.38 -69.87
C ASP A 780 43.17 1.43 -69.03
N LEU A 781 44.25 0.83 -69.54
CA LEU A 781 45.53 0.64 -68.85
C LEU A 781 46.67 0.88 -69.85
N SER A 782 47.70 1.63 -69.43
CA SER A 782 48.85 1.97 -70.28
C SER A 782 50.18 1.73 -69.55
N ASP A 783 51.16 1.20 -70.29
CA ASP A 783 52.52 0.97 -69.80
C ASP A 783 53.36 2.23 -70.02
N GLU A 784 53.89 2.80 -68.94
CA GLU A 784 54.77 3.96 -68.94
C GLU A 784 56.19 3.55 -68.59
N THR A 785 57.20 4.24 -69.13
CA THR A 785 58.61 3.97 -68.80
C THR A 785 59.28 5.17 -68.16
N LEU A 786 59.93 4.94 -67.02
CA LEU A 786 60.81 5.89 -66.33
C LEU A 786 62.23 5.31 -66.20
N VAL A 787 63.25 6.16 -66.37
CA VAL A 787 64.65 5.83 -66.02
C VAL A 787 65.07 6.69 -64.84
N LEU A 788 65.62 6.06 -63.80
CA LEU A 788 66.14 6.73 -62.62
C LEU A 788 67.63 7.02 -62.78
N ARG A 789 68.02 8.29 -62.54
CA ARG A 789 69.42 8.71 -62.47
C ARG A 789 69.95 8.62 -61.04
N PRO A 790 71.27 8.58 -60.82
CA PRO A 790 71.82 8.47 -59.47
C PRO A 790 71.23 9.52 -58.52
N GLY A 791 70.65 9.07 -57.40
CA GLY A 791 70.00 9.91 -56.40
C GLY A 791 68.53 10.24 -56.69
N ASP A 792 67.97 9.84 -57.84
CA ASP A 792 66.54 9.96 -58.10
C ASP A 792 65.73 8.94 -57.27
N SER A 793 64.56 9.36 -56.83
CA SER A 793 63.59 8.52 -56.11
C SER A 793 62.23 8.53 -56.81
N ILE A 794 61.51 7.42 -56.74
CA ILE A 794 60.09 7.35 -57.04
C ILE A 794 59.33 7.03 -55.75
N VAL A 795 58.28 7.81 -55.47
CA VAL A 795 57.41 7.66 -54.31
C VAL A 795 56.04 7.21 -54.80
N LEU A 796 55.64 6.04 -54.35
CA LEU A 796 54.33 5.45 -54.56
C LEU A 796 53.54 5.61 -53.25
N TYR A 797 52.29 6.03 -53.30
CA TYR A 797 51.50 6.35 -52.12
C TYR A 797 50.02 6.08 -52.35
N THR A 798 49.30 5.72 -51.29
CA THR A 798 47.82 5.64 -51.29
C THR A 798 47.21 7.01 -51.06
N ASP A 799 45.94 7.16 -51.42
CA ASP A 799 45.18 8.41 -51.28
C ASP A 799 44.98 8.83 -49.81
N GLY A 800 45.09 7.92 -48.85
CA GLY A 800 45.14 8.28 -47.44
C GLY A 800 46.26 9.26 -47.06
N LEU A 801 47.38 9.26 -47.79
CA LEU A 801 48.44 10.27 -47.61
C LEU A 801 47.94 11.68 -47.96
N THR A 802 47.12 11.79 -49.02
CA THR A 802 46.51 13.05 -49.43
C THR A 802 45.27 13.40 -48.58
N ASP A 803 44.52 12.41 -48.11
CA ASP A 803 43.28 12.59 -47.35
C ASP A 803 43.49 12.86 -45.86
N ALA A 804 44.68 12.57 -45.32
CA ALA A 804 45.04 12.86 -43.93
C ALA A 804 45.06 14.37 -43.61
N ALA A 805 45.27 15.24 -44.62
CA ALA A 805 45.32 16.69 -44.44
C ALA A 805 43.92 17.33 -44.57
N ALA A 806 43.30 17.71 -43.44
CA ALA A 806 42.17 18.65 -43.21
C ALA A 806 41.02 18.82 -44.27
N PRO A 807 39.75 18.98 -43.84
CA PRO A 807 38.56 18.71 -44.66
C PRO A 807 38.12 19.82 -45.63
N ARG A 808 39.00 20.69 -46.13
CA ARG A 808 38.56 21.81 -47.00
C ARG A 808 39.04 21.79 -48.45
N VAL A 809 40.10 21.08 -48.79
CA VAL A 809 40.52 20.83 -50.18
C VAL A 809 41.35 19.53 -50.16
N MET A 810 41.04 18.53 -50.99
CA MET A 810 41.99 17.42 -51.22
C MET A 810 43.28 18.05 -51.75
N PRO A 811 44.43 17.92 -51.08
CA PRO A 811 45.66 18.47 -51.60
C PRO A 811 45.94 17.84 -52.96
N GLU A 812 46.07 18.66 -54.01
CA GLU A 812 46.43 18.16 -55.33
C GLU A 812 47.81 17.49 -55.24
N PRO A 813 48.11 16.47 -56.08
CA PRO A 813 49.44 15.83 -56.13
C PRO A 813 50.62 16.83 -56.20
N MET A 814 50.37 18.04 -56.73
CA MET A 814 51.30 19.15 -56.80
C MET A 814 51.63 19.79 -55.43
N GLU A 815 50.71 19.76 -54.46
CA GLU A 815 50.96 20.21 -53.07
C GLU A 815 51.76 19.18 -52.27
N LEU A 816 51.57 17.89 -52.53
CA LEU A 816 52.43 16.84 -52.00
C LEU A 816 53.84 16.95 -52.59
N ALA A 817 53.94 17.18 -53.90
CA ALA A 817 55.22 17.44 -54.58
C ALA A 817 55.94 18.69 -54.03
N ALA A 818 55.21 19.75 -53.69
CA ALA A 818 55.76 20.96 -53.07
C ALA A 818 56.33 20.70 -51.67
N ARG A 819 55.62 19.93 -50.83
CA ARG A 819 56.07 19.54 -49.48
C ARG A 819 57.35 18.71 -49.51
N VAL A 820 57.43 17.78 -50.45
CA VAL A 820 58.62 16.96 -50.67
C VAL A 820 59.81 17.82 -51.15
N HIS A 821 59.56 18.88 -51.92
CA HIS A 821 60.63 19.76 -52.46
C HIS A 821 61.35 20.59 -51.38
N GLU A 822 60.76 20.82 -50.20
CA GLU A 822 61.32 21.70 -49.16
C GLU A 822 62.54 21.11 -48.42
N HIS A 823 62.83 19.83 -48.61
CA HIS A 823 63.88 19.10 -47.88
C HIS A 823 64.79 18.30 -48.83
N ASP A 824 66.10 18.31 -48.55
CA ASP A 824 67.07 17.42 -49.20
C ASP A 824 67.16 16.11 -48.40
N TYR A 825 66.64 15.01 -48.97
CA TYR A 825 66.67 13.69 -48.31
C TYR A 825 67.92 12.88 -48.66
N GLU A 826 68.54 12.23 -47.67
CA GLU A 826 69.74 11.41 -47.83
C GLU A 826 69.43 9.93 -48.13
N SER A 827 68.23 9.46 -47.74
CA SER A 827 67.80 8.05 -47.85
C SER A 827 66.38 7.92 -48.43
N ALA A 828 65.98 6.69 -48.78
CA ALA A 828 64.58 6.37 -49.10
C ALA A 828 63.70 6.35 -47.83
N ASP A 829 64.31 5.98 -46.70
CA ASP A 829 63.64 5.86 -45.40
C ASP A 829 63.22 7.23 -44.85
N GLU A 830 64.10 8.23 -44.92
CA GLU A 830 63.81 9.62 -44.53
C GLU A 830 62.67 10.21 -45.35
N ILE A 831 62.58 9.90 -46.65
CA ILE A 831 61.47 10.35 -47.51
C ILE A 831 60.15 9.75 -47.00
N ALA A 832 60.13 8.45 -46.74
CA ALA A 832 58.93 7.75 -46.30
C ALA A 832 58.49 8.19 -44.89
N GLU A 833 59.44 8.37 -43.98
CA GLU A 833 59.20 8.82 -42.61
C GLU A 833 58.70 10.26 -42.57
N HIS A 834 59.36 11.19 -43.27
CA HIS A 834 58.94 12.59 -43.31
C HIS A 834 57.52 12.75 -43.86
N LEU A 835 57.19 12.04 -44.94
CA LEU A 835 55.84 12.05 -45.51
C LEU A 835 54.79 11.50 -44.54
N LEU A 836 55.12 10.45 -43.78
CA LEU A 836 54.20 9.90 -42.79
C LEU A 836 54.03 10.84 -41.59
N GLU A 837 55.12 11.43 -41.09
CA GLU A 837 55.08 12.37 -39.96
C GLU A 837 54.33 13.65 -40.32
N ASP A 838 54.51 14.19 -41.52
CA ASP A 838 53.75 15.36 -42.00
C ASP A 838 52.24 15.06 -42.05
N ALA A 839 51.86 13.88 -42.53
CA ALA A 839 50.47 13.47 -42.62
C ALA A 839 49.81 13.20 -41.25
N VAL A 840 50.57 12.71 -40.26
CA VAL A 840 50.07 12.38 -38.91
C VAL A 840 50.24 13.54 -37.92
N GLY A 841 51.15 14.47 -38.20
CA GLY A 841 51.63 15.52 -37.30
C GLY A 841 50.71 16.73 -37.12
N ASP A 842 49.45 16.69 -37.57
CA ASP A 842 48.48 17.77 -37.31
C ASP A 842 48.29 17.94 -35.78
N PRO A 843 48.60 19.13 -35.20
CA PRO A 843 48.50 19.40 -33.77
C PRO A 843 47.08 19.29 -33.17
N SER A 844 46.07 18.96 -33.98
CA SER A 844 44.69 18.74 -33.54
C SER A 844 44.42 17.38 -32.86
N GLY A 845 45.38 16.44 -32.89
CA GLY A 845 45.25 15.12 -32.25
C GLY A 845 44.21 14.20 -32.91
N ARG A 846 43.85 14.46 -34.18
CA ARG A 846 42.90 13.64 -34.95
C ARG A 846 43.59 12.44 -35.59
N GLN A 847 42.93 11.28 -35.53
CA GLN A 847 43.36 10.09 -36.27
C GLN A 847 43.13 10.26 -37.78
N PRO A 848 43.97 9.66 -38.65
CA PRO A 848 43.77 9.63 -40.09
C PRO A 848 42.40 9.07 -40.46
N ARG A 849 41.81 9.56 -41.56
CA ARG A 849 40.51 9.09 -42.06
C ARG A 849 40.62 7.77 -42.81
N ASP A 850 41.72 7.59 -43.53
CA ASP A 850 42.01 6.38 -44.26
C ASP A 850 43.45 5.91 -44.09
N ASP A 851 43.68 4.64 -44.45
CA ASP A 851 44.98 3.99 -44.31
C ASP A 851 46.03 4.74 -45.14
N ILE A 852 47.26 4.79 -44.65
CA ILE A 852 48.37 5.44 -45.35
C ILE A 852 49.43 4.39 -45.65
N ALA A 853 49.70 4.13 -46.92
CA ALA A 853 50.84 3.36 -47.38
C ALA A 853 51.74 4.24 -48.24
N ILE A 854 53.04 4.15 -48.00
CA ILE A 854 54.08 4.87 -48.74
C ILE A 854 55.17 3.86 -49.08
N LEU A 855 55.57 3.79 -50.35
CA LEU A 855 56.66 2.96 -50.84
C LEU A 855 57.61 3.83 -51.67
N VAL A 856 58.87 3.89 -51.26
CA VAL A 856 59.92 4.70 -51.90
C VAL A 856 60.96 3.79 -52.51
N VAL A 857 61.28 4.02 -53.78
CA VAL A 857 62.38 3.34 -54.48
C VAL A 857 63.38 4.40 -54.96
N ARG A 858 64.60 4.34 -54.44
CA ARG A 858 65.69 5.28 -54.75
C ARG A 858 66.83 4.58 -55.47
N PHE A 859 67.39 5.22 -56.50
CA PHE A 859 68.57 4.69 -57.19
C PHE A 859 69.86 5.17 -56.50
N ARG A 860 70.66 4.21 -56.00
CA ARG A 860 71.93 4.44 -55.32
C ARG A 860 73.04 3.58 -55.93
N PRO A 861 73.88 4.13 -56.83
CA PRO A 861 74.92 3.34 -57.47
C PRO A 861 75.98 2.85 -56.46
N GLY A 862 76.32 1.56 -56.52
CA GLY A 862 77.42 0.97 -55.76
C GLY A 862 77.05 0.24 -54.45
N GLY A 863 75.77 -0.03 -54.17
CA GLY A 863 75.39 -0.87 -53.04
C GLY A 863 75.82 -2.33 -53.24
N THR A 864 76.88 -2.78 -52.56
CA THR A 864 77.23 -4.20 -52.45
C THR A 864 76.32 -4.91 -51.44
N GLU A 865 76.08 -6.22 -51.62
CA GLU A 865 75.21 -7.06 -50.75
C GLU A 865 75.51 -6.94 -49.25
N GLU A 866 76.73 -6.56 -48.85
CA GLU A 866 77.13 -6.38 -47.44
C GLU A 866 76.56 -5.11 -46.76
N GLY A 867 76.06 -4.12 -47.51
CA GLY A 867 75.43 -2.91 -46.96
C GLY A 867 73.97 -3.09 -46.56
N ALA A 868 73.30 -4.14 -47.06
CA ALA A 868 71.87 -4.40 -46.89
C ALA A 868 71.47 -4.82 -45.45
N ALA A 869 72.45 -5.22 -44.62
CA ALA A 869 72.18 -5.77 -43.28
C ALA A 869 71.96 -4.71 -42.17
N ARG A 870 71.98 -3.40 -42.47
CA ARG A 870 71.93 -2.32 -41.45
C ARG A 870 70.71 -1.40 -41.48
N ALA A 871 69.83 -1.47 -42.48
CA ALA A 871 68.60 -0.68 -42.51
C ALA A 871 67.49 -1.45 -41.77
N SER A 872 67.39 -1.22 -40.47
CA SER A 872 66.42 -1.83 -39.56
C SER A 872 65.00 -1.34 -39.86
N THR A 873 64.12 -2.25 -40.24
CA THR A 873 62.66 -2.08 -40.24
C THR A 873 62.17 -1.82 -38.82
N VAL A 874 61.81 -0.58 -38.50
CA VAL A 874 60.92 -0.31 -37.36
C VAL A 874 59.50 -0.36 -37.92
N ALA A 875 58.89 -1.55 -37.91
CA ALA A 875 57.45 -1.64 -37.95
C ALA A 875 56.94 -1.11 -36.60
N MET A 876 56.68 0.19 -36.53
CA MET A 876 56.03 0.79 -35.37
C MET A 876 54.57 0.32 -35.36
N GLY A 877 54.35 -0.84 -34.74
CA GLY A 877 53.03 -1.21 -34.25
C GLY A 877 52.53 -0.09 -33.35
N ALA A 878 51.30 0.37 -33.59
CA ALA A 878 50.64 1.43 -32.85
C ALA A 878 50.84 1.25 -31.33
N ALA A 879 51.46 2.27 -30.72
CA ALA A 879 51.24 2.56 -29.31
C ALA A 879 50.00 3.44 -29.19
#